data_AF-A0A6A0HC76-F1
#
_entry.id   AF-A0A6A0HC76-F1
#
_cell.length_a   1.000
_cell.length_b   1.000
_cell.length_c   1.000
_cell.angle_alpha   90.00
_cell.angle_beta   90.00
_cell.angle_gamma   90.00
#
_symmetry.space_group_name_H-M   'P 1'
#
loop_
_entity.id
_entity.type
_entity.pdbx_description
1 polymer ?
#
loop_
_entity_poly.entity_id
_entity_poly.type
_entity_poly.pdbx_seq_one_letter_code
_entity_poly.pdbx_strand_id
1 'polypeptide(L)'
;MLCEANSRAQACGKKAYVHVVGLGLGVWRAFEEQDELFIEAWGDALRNLNRLTHIAYVDFSYIGCSSMYGTLHNEKFPGSDVVIRFSKRNLHDKVPHGCILVCNYAWDGNSLPGNEFWMDKLCSTGDSAAACSSCIAELHNHHINPAVSGQALRVAVKEGRVITWAEYAKRESFRNPGLLSDLRRSNLTVPTTNLEEVIERSKKFQETFPSETARLHVLLQSGVDSGKLEDFVHSVYPIVHHTCLNLLRDFLDHKLRFGTSPEKLVYAGMDVVSFIDRLLKKRPMCFYGPGDRYRLPAPSFKEGFGGFNSVGNNEEKYPLVMKNLLTYDEMKISALVSLSSWSWFVNDGRRTNCGRKDNKDDYQTEGVIVGQVGARFEVDGVMEYLDCLVTRQQNRPENGFGTPSAPHINAVWGKFWGGELPTYQDATTCLQGQQSKEWLAPFEYTRKRIAITAEILLCEANSRAQACGKKAYVHVVGLGLGVWRAFEEQEELYVEAWGDALRNISNLEHVAFIDFSYIGCTSIHGIGNNQKFPGTEVVIRFSKRDLHDKVPDECILVCNYTWNGNSLPGDEFWMGKMCSTGGSAAACSSCVAEIHMHSINPVVSGTAVRIATKDGQLLDVVEFLSSVQGEAPNLTLRNQFGVKLPCNSVASVSKPSGNLLSCGQESQVHGTDISLSSPCKENVWSPECNPSLANNTGHQATQSVPERPSFSKEVKPSTSQDLVRNDGIEKPRNAVGGALSSNDVALSANNGLEDVASTEEVALPSEPTVPRKIPHSTVSGLLIDNPEYKRQMKEIKKRKLQAKKQEHKAKKKESSEKQTNEDVKTSEPKKTEIKAEESQNKSKSRKKKNKNKK
;
A
#
# COMPACT_ATOMS: atom_id res chain seq x y z
N MET A 1 22.02 8.39 -20.23
CA MET A 1 23.41 8.68 -20.64
C MET A 1 24.40 7.62 -20.20
N LEU A 2 24.83 7.56 -18.91
CA LEU A 2 25.89 6.64 -18.45
C LEU A 2 25.74 5.18 -18.92
N CYS A 3 24.55 4.58 -18.77
CA CYS A 3 24.30 3.20 -19.19
C CYS A 3 24.46 2.96 -20.71
N GLU A 4 24.13 3.95 -21.54
CA GLU A 4 24.28 3.88 -23.00
C GLU A 4 25.76 3.96 -23.39
N ALA A 5 26.50 4.90 -22.78
CA ALA A 5 27.94 5.04 -22.99
C ALA A 5 28.71 3.78 -22.58
N ASN A 6 28.37 3.20 -21.43
CA ASN A 6 28.93 1.93 -20.95
C ASN A 6 28.62 0.78 -21.93
N SER A 7 27.38 0.70 -22.44
CA SER A 7 26.96 -0.36 -23.37
C SER A 7 27.64 -0.26 -24.74
N ARG A 8 27.74 0.95 -25.33
CA ARG A 8 28.46 1.16 -26.60
C ARG A 8 29.96 0.91 -26.45
N ALA A 9 30.58 1.37 -25.36
CA ALA A 9 31.99 1.13 -25.11
C ALA A 9 32.30 -0.36 -24.97
N GLN A 10 31.46 -1.10 -24.24
CA GLN A 10 31.53 -2.56 -24.16
C GLN A 10 31.38 -3.23 -25.54
N ALA A 11 30.37 -2.85 -26.33
CA ALA A 11 30.15 -3.39 -27.67
C ALA A 11 31.30 -3.10 -28.65
N CYS A 12 32.03 -2.00 -28.46
CA CYS A 12 33.21 -1.64 -29.24
C CYS A 12 34.55 -2.15 -28.67
N GLY A 13 34.56 -2.92 -27.57
CA GLY A 13 35.78 -3.38 -26.90
C GLY A 13 36.67 -2.24 -26.37
N LYS A 14 36.06 -1.10 -26.00
CA LYS A 14 36.73 0.17 -25.67
C LYS A 14 36.24 0.73 -24.33
N LYS A 15 36.80 1.86 -23.91
CA LYS A 15 36.27 2.69 -22.82
C LYS A 15 35.40 3.84 -23.36
N ALA A 16 34.53 4.42 -22.54
CA ALA A 16 33.81 5.65 -22.85
C ALA A 16 34.50 6.88 -22.25
N TYR A 17 34.61 7.93 -23.06
CA TYR A 17 34.79 9.32 -22.63
C TYR A 17 33.42 10.00 -22.73
N VAL A 18 32.76 10.21 -21.59
CA VAL A 18 31.44 10.83 -21.52
C VAL A 18 31.61 12.35 -21.44
N HIS A 19 31.31 13.05 -22.52
CA HIS A 19 31.26 14.50 -22.52
C HIS A 19 29.88 14.97 -22.06
N VAL A 20 29.84 15.91 -21.11
CA VAL A 20 28.60 16.41 -20.50
C VAL A 20 28.48 17.92 -20.67
N VAL A 21 27.50 18.35 -21.45
CA VAL A 21 27.00 19.74 -21.45
C VAL A 21 25.87 19.90 -20.44
N GLY A 22 25.73 21.11 -19.89
CA GLY A 22 24.71 21.42 -18.88
C GLY A 22 23.29 21.44 -19.42
N LEU A 23 22.45 20.52 -18.96
CA LEU A 23 21.01 20.50 -19.29
C LEU A 23 20.27 21.48 -18.37
N GLY A 24 19.48 22.40 -18.94
CA GLY A 24 18.74 23.42 -18.19
C GLY A 24 19.60 24.50 -17.53
N LEU A 25 20.93 24.52 -17.72
CA LEU A 25 21.85 25.49 -17.09
C LEU A 25 22.05 26.80 -17.89
N GLY A 26 21.41 26.90 -19.06
CA GLY A 26 21.39 28.10 -19.92
C GLY A 26 20.33 29.11 -19.48
N VAL A 27 19.48 29.57 -20.42
CA VAL A 27 18.37 30.52 -20.13
C VAL A 27 17.26 29.93 -19.24
N TRP A 28 17.32 28.62 -18.96
CA TRP A 28 16.47 27.88 -18.03
C TRP A 28 17.01 27.87 -16.58
N ARG A 29 18.17 28.48 -16.29
CA ARG A 29 18.72 28.54 -14.93
C ARG A 29 17.88 29.44 -14.03
N ALA A 30 17.25 28.85 -13.01
CA ALA A 30 16.36 29.53 -12.06
C ALA A 30 17.11 30.14 -10.86
N PHE A 31 18.24 29.54 -10.43
CA PHE A 31 19.03 29.99 -9.27
C PHE A 31 20.53 29.67 -9.43
N GLU A 32 21.38 30.25 -8.57
CA GLU A 32 22.84 30.21 -8.72
C GLU A 32 23.43 28.80 -8.51
N GLU A 33 22.90 28.06 -7.53
CA GLU A 33 23.41 26.74 -7.11
C GLU A 33 22.93 25.56 -7.97
N GLN A 34 22.25 25.84 -9.09
CA GLN A 34 21.70 24.81 -9.99
C GLN A 34 22.80 23.99 -10.69
N ASP A 35 23.98 24.59 -10.93
CA ASP A 35 25.13 23.91 -11.52
C ASP A 35 25.72 22.85 -10.57
N GLU A 36 25.74 23.11 -9.25
CA GLU A 36 26.11 22.08 -8.27
C GLU A 36 25.07 20.97 -8.19
N LEU A 37 23.78 21.29 -8.16
CA LEU A 37 22.72 20.27 -8.11
C LEU A 37 22.77 19.34 -9.33
N PHE A 38 23.02 19.89 -10.52
CA PHE A 38 23.20 19.09 -11.74
C PHE A 38 24.37 18.11 -11.59
N ILE A 39 25.54 18.57 -11.14
CA ILE A 39 26.73 17.72 -10.98
C ILE A 39 26.58 16.71 -9.81
N GLU A 40 25.96 17.09 -8.70
CA GLU A 40 25.66 16.16 -7.61
C GLU A 40 24.67 15.07 -8.07
N ALA A 41 23.63 15.40 -8.86
CA ALA A 41 22.74 14.40 -9.45
C ALA A 41 23.46 13.39 -10.39
N TRP A 42 24.49 13.83 -11.12
CA TRP A 42 25.36 12.91 -11.87
C TRP A 42 26.22 12.03 -10.96
N GLY A 43 26.66 12.53 -9.80
CA GLY A 43 27.37 11.73 -8.80
C GLY A 43 26.47 10.68 -8.14
N ASP A 44 25.21 11.01 -7.85
CA ASP A 44 24.24 10.01 -7.38
C ASP A 44 23.88 9.01 -8.49
N ALA A 45 23.85 9.41 -9.76
CA ALA A 45 23.75 8.46 -10.87
C ALA A 45 24.97 7.52 -10.96
N LEU A 46 26.19 7.99 -10.65
CA LEU A 46 27.38 7.14 -10.56
C LEU A 46 27.32 6.18 -9.37
N ARG A 47 26.77 6.59 -8.21
CA ARG A 47 26.58 5.72 -7.03
C ARG A 47 25.53 4.64 -7.25
N ASN A 48 24.42 4.97 -7.92
CA ASN A 48 23.25 4.09 -8.07
C ASN A 48 23.36 3.05 -9.20
N LEU A 49 24.47 3.02 -9.95
CA LEU A 49 24.68 2.15 -11.11
C LEU A 49 25.82 1.16 -10.88
N ASN A 50 25.47 -0.08 -10.56
CA ASN A 50 26.36 -1.06 -9.92
C ASN A 50 27.53 -1.57 -10.79
N ARG A 51 27.57 -1.30 -12.12
CA ARG A 51 28.53 -1.94 -13.05
C ARG A 51 28.97 -1.05 -14.24
N LEU A 52 29.39 0.19 -14.00
CA LEU A 52 29.90 1.11 -15.05
C LEU A 52 31.35 0.79 -15.51
N THR A 53 31.63 -0.49 -15.77
CA THR A 53 32.97 -1.05 -15.99
C THR A 53 33.68 -0.56 -17.26
N HIS A 54 32.96 -0.01 -18.23
CA HIS A 54 33.49 0.47 -19.51
C HIS A 54 33.51 2.00 -19.63
N ILE A 55 33.18 2.76 -18.57
CA ILE A 55 33.44 4.21 -18.55
C ILE A 55 34.87 4.45 -18.03
N ALA A 56 35.58 5.42 -18.62
CA ALA A 56 36.87 5.90 -18.12
C ALA A 56 36.81 7.36 -17.63
N TYR A 57 36.06 8.21 -18.33
CA TYR A 57 35.96 9.64 -18.02
C TYR A 57 34.52 10.14 -18.07
N VAL A 58 34.19 11.08 -17.17
CA VAL A 58 33.03 11.97 -17.28
C VAL A 58 33.53 13.41 -17.21
N ASP A 59 33.32 14.19 -18.27
CA ASP A 59 33.88 15.54 -18.45
C ASP A 59 32.77 16.59 -18.58
N PHE A 60 32.56 17.33 -17.50
CA PHE A 60 31.61 18.43 -17.41
C PHE A 60 32.20 19.67 -18.08
N SER A 61 31.73 19.95 -19.28
CA SER A 61 32.24 21.04 -20.13
C SER A 61 31.33 22.27 -20.05
N TYR A 62 31.94 23.44 -19.84
CA TYR A 62 31.27 24.74 -19.70
C TYR A 62 30.31 24.90 -18.50
N ILE A 63 30.31 23.97 -17.53
CA ILE A 63 29.49 24.04 -16.31
C ILE A 63 30.23 24.83 -15.21
N GLY A 64 29.51 25.66 -14.45
CA GLY A 64 30.04 26.62 -13.48
C GLY A 64 30.49 26.03 -12.14
N CYS A 65 31.05 24.82 -12.10
CA CYS A 65 31.42 24.12 -10.87
C CYS A 65 32.82 23.47 -10.99
N SER A 66 33.45 23.19 -9.85
CA SER A 66 34.82 22.64 -9.75
C SER A 66 34.94 21.32 -8.99
N SER A 67 33.84 20.74 -8.46
CA SER A 67 33.88 19.47 -7.73
C SER A 67 32.55 18.72 -7.71
N MET A 68 32.59 17.38 -7.67
CA MET A 68 31.41 16.51 -7.50
C MET A 68 31.49 15.78 -6.15
N TYR A 69 30.66 16.17 -5.17
CA TYR A 69 30.76 15.73 -3.76
C TYR A 69 32.18 15.85 -3.17
N GLY A 70 32.96 16.83 -3.62
CA GLY A 70 34.37 17.03 -3.25
C GLY A 70 35.39 16.38 -4.18
N THR A 71 34.98 15.47 -5.09
CA THR A 71 35.84 14.92 -6.16
C THR A 71 36.27 16.05 -7.10
N LEU A 72 37.57 16.28 -7.24
CA LEU A 72 38.15 17.36 -8.05
C LEU A 72 38.44 16.94 -9.49
N HIS A 73 38.90 17.90 -10.30
CA HIS A 73 39.34 17.66 -11.69
C HIS A 73 40.50 16.65 -11.74
N ASN A 74 40.36 15.61 -12.58
CA ASN A 74 41.24 14.44 -12.73
C ASN A 74 41.28 13.45 -11.55
N GLU A 75 40.40 13.58 -10.55
CA GLU A 75 40.26 12.56 -9.50
C GLU A 75 39.29 11.45 -9.92
N LYS A 76 39.47 10.24 -9.38
CA LYS A 76 38.49 9.16 -9.50
C LYS A 76 37.29 9.42 -8.60
N PHE A 77 36.09 9.18 -9.10
CA PHE A 77 34.88 9.24 -8.28
C PHE A 77 34.91 8.15 -7.18
N PRO A 78 34.60 8.47 -5.91
CA PRO A 78 34.68 7.50 -4.81
C PRO A 78 33.91 6.20 -5.08
N GLY A 79 34.59 5.06 -4.91
CA GLY A 79 34.04 3.73 -5.20
C GLY A 79 34.02 3.34 -6.69
N SER A 80 34.68 4.11 -7.57
CA SER A 80 34.67 3.89 -9.03
C SER A 80 36.05 4.12 -9.67
N ASP A 81 36.26 3.53 -10.84
CA ASP A 81 37.42 3.82 -11.70
C ASP A 81 37.21 5.06 -12.61
N VAL A 82 35.98 5.60 -12.65
CA VAL A 82 35.62 6.75 -13.50
C VAL A 82 36.30 8.02 -13.01
N VAL A 83 37.09 8.64 -13.87
CA VAL A 83 37.76 9.92 -13.63
C VAL A 83 36.83 11.09 -13.95
N ILE A 84 36.65 12.00 -12.99
CA ILE A 84 35.84 13.21 -13.14
C ILE A 84 36.71 14.34 -13.71
N ARG A 85 36.17 15.06 -14.69
CA ARG A 85 36.82 16.21 -15.33
C ARG A 85 35.86 17.39 -15.39
N PHE A 86 36.41 18.59 -15.24
CA PHE A 86 35.72 19.88 -15.38
C PHE A 86 36.50 20.71 -16.40
N SER A 87 35.89 21.15 -17.49
CA SER A 87 36.63 21.75 -18.61
C SER A 87 35.83 22.76 -19.44
N LYS A 88 36.44 23.22 -20.54
CA LYS A 88 35.82 24.03 -21.61
C LYS A 88 36.18 23.43 -22.97
N ARG A 89 36.04 22.11 -23.08
CA ARG A 89 36.30 21.32 -24.30
C ARG A 89 35.12 21.45 -25.27
N ASN A 90 35.39 21.49 -26.56
CA ASN A 90 34.32 21.45 -27.57
C ASN A 90 33.70 20.05 -27.65
N LEU A 91 32.45 19.98 -28.11
CA LEU A 91 31.64 18.75 -28.16
C LEU A 91 32.39 17.56 -28.81
N HIS A 92 33.16 17.83 -29.88
CA HIS A 92 33.79 16.84 -30.76
C HIS A 92 35.34 16.77 -30.67
N ASP A 93 35.96 17.41 -29.67
CA ASP A 93 37.43 17.37 -29.54
C ASP A 93 37.95 15.92 -29.41
N LYS A 94 39.13 15.61 -29.98
CA LYS A 94 39.71 14.25 -29.96
C LYS A 94 39.83 13.67 -28.54
N VAL A 95 39.26 12.49 -28.29
CA VAL A 95 39.33 11.78 -27.00
C VAL A 95 40.61 10.92 -26.89
N PRO A 96 41.02 10.48 -25.68
CA PRO A 96 42.19 9.61 -25.51
C PRO A 96 42.09 8.30 -26.31
N HIS A 97 43.25 7.76 -26.71
CA HIS A 97 43.32 6.49 -27.43
C HIS A 97 42.67 5.35 -26.62
N GLY A 98 41.98 4.43 -27.30
CA GLY A 98 41.19 3.37 -26.66
C GLY A 98 39.82 3.80 -26.11
N CYS A 99 39.48 5.10 -26.15
CA CYS A 99 38.14 5.58 -25.83
C CYS A 99 37.26 5.73 -27.08
N ILE A 100 35.93 5.61 -26.90
CA ILE A 100 34.91 6.23 -27.76
C ILE A 100 34.43 7.52 -27.11
N LEU A 101 34.08 8.53 -27.92
CA LEU A 101 33.37 9.72 -27.45
C LEU A 101 31.88 9.39 -27.33
N VAL A 102 31.24 9.79 -26.24
CA VAL A 102 29.78 9.76 -26.08
C VAL A 102 29.34 11.07 -25.44
N CYS A 103 28.58 11.89 -26.17
CA CYS A 103 28.21 13.25 -25.77
C CYS A 103 26.69 13.44 -25.71
N ASN A 104 26.22 14.33 -24.85
CA ASN A 104 24.86 14.87 -24.91
C ASN A 104 24.85 16.26 -25.57
N TYR A 105 23.66 16.70 -25.97
CA TYR A 105 23.32 18.09 -26.25
C TYR A 105 22.16 18.49 -25.33
N ALA A 106 21.93 19.80 -25.14
CA ALA A 106 20.71 20.30 -24.50
C ALA A 106 19.58 20.31 -25.52
N TRP A 107 18.36 19.89 -25.14
CA TRP A 107 17.25 19.69 -26.06
C TRP A 107 15.89 19.93 -25.37
N ASP A 108 14.99 20.61 -26.06
CA ASP A 108 13.66 20.99 -25.59
C ASP A 108 12.63 19.86 -25.82
N GLY A 109 11.94 19.45 -24.76
CA GLY A 109 11.02 18.29 -24.75
C GLY A 109 9.73 18.42 -25.59
N ASN A 110 9.57 19.50 -26.36
CA ASN A 110 8.48 19.70 -27.33
C ASN A 110 9.02 20.22 -28.68
N SER A 111 10.21 19.77 -29.07
CA SER A 111 10.87 20.13 -30.33
C SER A 111 11.42 18.87 -31.03
N LEU A 112 11.74 18.96 -32.32
CA LEU A 112 12.63 17.98 -32.96
C LEU A 112 14.10 18.26 -32.58
N PRO A 113 14.99 17.24 -32.54
CA PRO A 113 16.41 17.44 -32.31
C PRO A 113 17.00 18.52 -33.23
N GLY A 114 17.71 19.47 -32.64
CA GLY A 114 18.21 20.67 -33.31
C GLY A 114 17.45 21.96 -32.96
N ASN A 115 16.18 21.85 -32.55
CA ASN A 115 15.30 22.97 -32.14
C ASN A 115 15.40 24.19 -33.06
N GLU A 116 16.09 25.28 -32.64
CA GLU A 116 16.23 26.48 -33.46
C GLU A 116 17.04 26.31 -34.76
N PHE A 117 17.72 25.17 -34.96
CA PHE A 117 18.24 24.72 -36.25
C PHE A 117 17.16 24.74 -37.35
N TRP A 118 15.93 24.32 -37.00
CA TRP A 118 14.77 24.32 -37.91
C TRP A 118 14.18 25.73 -38.14
N MET A 119 14.85 26.78 -37.64
CA MET A 119 14.58 28.20 -37.88
C MET A 119 15.83 28.94 -38.39
N ASP A 120 16.76 28.24 -39.05
CA ASP A 120 18.04 28.74 -39.58
C ASP A 120 19.00 29.36 -38.55
N LYS A 121 18.74 29.21 -37.24
CA LYS A 121 19.60 29.74 -36.17
C LYS A 121 20.68 28.72 -35.80
N LEU A 122 21.63 28.55 -36.71
CA LEU A 122 22.63 27.46 -36.71
C LEU A 122 23.55 27.37 -35.47
N CYS A 123 23.55 28.36 -34.57
CA CYS A 123 24.39 28.34 -33.36
C CYS A 123 23.80 29.11 -32.15
N SER A 124 22.48 29.30 -32.07
CA SER A 124 21.86 30.02 -30.94
C SER A 124 21.81 29.20 -29.64
N THR A 125 21.87 27.88 -29.75
CA THR A 125 21.53 26.92 -28.69
C THR A 125 22.40 25.65 -28.78
N GLY A 126 22.31 24.80 -27.75
CA GLY A 126 23.18 23.62 -27.62
C GLY A 126 22.83 22.47 -28.57
N ASP A 127 21.56 22.31 -28.90
CA ASP A 127 21.05 21.41 -29.94
C ASP A 127 21.26 21.96 -31.34
N SER A 128 21.02 23.26 -31.61
CA SER A 128 21.27 23.83 -32.94
C SER A 128 22.74 23.71 -33.34
N ALA A 129 23.66 24.04 -32.43
CA ALA A 129 25.10 23.82 -32.65
C ALA A 129 25.48 22.33 -32.77
N ALA A 130 24.75 21.41 -32.12
CA ALA A 130 24.95 19.98 -32.27
C ALA A 130 24.44 19.43 -33.61
N ALA A 131 23.32 19.96 -34.13
CA ALA A 131 22.77 19.64 -35.45
C ALA A 131 23.71 20.11 -36.58
N CYS A 132 24.27 21.32 -36.46
CA CYS A 132 25.27 21.84 -37.40
C CYS A 132 26.62 21.11 -37.38
N SER A 133 26.85 20.21 -36.41
CA SER A 133 28.12 19.51 -36.23
C SER A 133 27.99 17.98 -36.13
N SER A 134 26.79 17.43 -36.31
CA SER A 134 26.54 15.98 -36.29
C SER A 134 25.19 15.63 -36.92
N CYS A 135 25.04 14.39 -37.39
CA CYS A 135 23.84 13.92 -38.12
C CYS A 135 22.55 13.80 -37.27
N ILE A 136 22.41 14.48 -36.12
CA ILE A 136 21.24 14.32 -35.23
C ILE A 136 19.93 14.82 -35.85
N ALA A 137 19.99 15.81 -36.76
CA ALA A 137 18.82 16.34 -37.47
C ALA A 137 18.14 15.29 -38.39
N GLU A 138 18.87 14.25 -38.78
CA GLU A 138 18.37 13.09 -39.52
C GLU A 138 18.22 11.87 -38.60
N LEU A 139 19.31 11.46 -37.93
CA LEU A 139 19.39 10.20 -37.20
C LEU A 139 18.50 10.14 -35.96
N HIS A 140 18.16 11.27 -35.35
CA HIS A 140 17.24 11.35 -34.21
C HIS A 140 15.85 11.89 -34.60
N ASN A 141 15.59 12.11 -35.89
CA ASN A 141 14.34 12.66 -36.39
C ASN A 141 13.43 11.55 -36.92
N HIS A 142 12.28 11.34 -36.29
CA HIS A 142 11.34 10.26 -36.62
C HIS A 142 10.66 10.40 -37.99
N HIS A 143 10.67 11.58 -38.60
CA HIS A 143 10.21 11.79 -39.99
C HIS A 143 11.19 11.26 -41.04
N ILE A 144 12.46 11.04 -40.66
CA ILE A 144 13.56 10.65 -41.56
C ILE A 144 14.06 9.23 -41.22
N ASN A 145 14.28 8.96 -39.93
CA ASN A 145 14.79 7.67 -39.45
C ASN A 145 13.68 6.87 -38.72
N PRO A 146 13.09 5.83 -39.33
CA PRO A 146 12.04 5.01 -38.70
C PRO A 146 12.54 4.16 -37.52
N ALA A 147 13.86 4.06 -37.28
CA ALA A 147 14.40 3.48 -36.06
C ALA A 147 14.20 4.37 -34.81
N VAL A 148 13.76 5.63 -34.98
CA VAL A 148 13.33 6.51 -33.88
C VAL A 148 11.87 6.21 -33.54
N SER A 149 11.65 5.02 -32.98
CA SER A 149 10.31 4.47 -32.74
C SER A 149 10.23 3.65 -31.43
N GLY A 150 9.02 3.48 -30.89
CA GLY A 150 8.79 2.75 -29.64
C GLY A 150 9.24 1.28 -29.69
N GLN A 151 9.25 0.67 -30.88
CA GLN A 151 9.73 -0.68 -31.15
C GLN A 151 11.25 -0.80 -30.93
N ALA A 152 12.01 0.28 -31.13
CA ALA A 152 13.46 0.31 -30.91
C ALA A 152 13.86 0.58 -29.45
N LEU A 153 12.88 0.88 -28.57
CA LEU A 153 13.09 1.35 -27.19
C LEU A 153 14.07 0.49 -26.39
N ARG A 154 15.01 1.19 -25.74
CA ARG A 154 15.99 0.62 -24.82
C ARG A 154 15.78 1.14 -23.40
N VAL A 155 15.73 0.23 -22.45
CA VAL A 155 15.55 0.53 -21.02
C VAL A 155 16.92 0.54 -20.34
N ALA A 156 17.27 1.65 -19.68
CA ALA A 156 18.47 1.72 -18.84
C ALA A 156 18.21 1.06 -17.47
N VAL A 157 19.07 0.14 -17.05
CA VAL A 157 18.88 -0.66 -15.83
C VAL A 157 20.02 -0.47 -14.82
N LYS A 158 19.76 -0.80 -13.54
CA LYS A 158 20.70 -0.60 -12.42
C LYS A 158 22.04 -1.33 -12.59
N GLU A 159 22.10 -2.38 -13.42
CA GLU A 159 23.35 -3.03 -13.83
C GLU A 159 24.22 -2.19 -14.79
N GLY A 160 23.98 -0.88 -14.93
CA GLY A 160 24.85 0.05 -15.66
C GLY A 160 24.79 -0.09 -17.18
N ARG A 161 23.75 -0.72 -17.73
CA ARG A 161 23.62 -1.02 -19.17
C ARG A 161 22.22 -0.70 -19.69
N VAL A 162 22.04 -0.72 -21.02
CA VAL A 162 20.72 -0.70 -21.64
C VAL A 162 20.31 -2.09 -22.14
N ILE A 163 19.02 -2.37 -22.17
CA ILE A 163 18.42 -3.63 -22.66
C ILE A 163 17.20 -3.36 -23.54
N THR A 164 16.74 -4.35 -24.31
CA THR A 164 15.46 -4.24 -25.03
C THR A 164 14.27 -4.11 -24.07
N TRP A 165 13.19 -3.48 -24.53
CA TRP A 165 11.89 -3.54 -23.85
C TRP A 165 11.46 -4.98 -23.55
N ALA A 166 11.64 -5.92 -24.49
CA ALA A 166 11.27 -7.33 -24.32
C ALA A 166 12.07 -8.03 -23.20
N GLU A 167 13.38 -7.80 -23.09
CA GLU A 167 14.18 -8.28 -21.95
C GLU A 167 13.69 -7.70 -20.63
N TYR A 168 13.36 -6.39 -20.60
CA TYR A 168 12.90 -5.71 -19.39
C TYR A 168 11.55 -6.24 -18.92
N ALA A 169 10.55 -6.26 -19.81
CA ALA A 169 9.22 -6.78 -19.51
C ALA A 169 9.27 -8.24 -19.02
N LYS A 170 10.08 -9.09 -19.66
CA LYS A 170 10.29 -10.49 -19.24
C LYS A 170 10.93 -10.61 -17.85
N ARG A 171 11.87 -9.72 -17.49
CA ARG A 171 12.49 -9.70 -16.16
C ARG A 171 11.49 -9.36 -15.06
N GLU A 172 10.66 -8.35 -15.30
CA GLU A 172 9.68 -7.91 -14.30
C GLU A 172 8.50 -8.88 -14.18
N SER A 173 8.03 -9.51 -15.28
CA SER A 173 6.96 -10.52 -15.22
C SER A 173 7.32 -11.79 -14.41
N PHE A 174 8.62 -12.11 -14.31
CA PHE A 174 9.12 -13.19 -13.44
C PHE A 174 9.43 -12.74 -12.00
N ARG A 175 9.54 -11.42 -11.75
CA ARG A 175 9.85 -10.86 -10.42
C ARG A 175 8.60 -10.41 -9.67
N ASN A 176 7.57 -9.97 -10.38
CA ASN A 176 6.29 -9.64 -9.79
C ASN A 176 5.13 -10.02 -10.73
N PRO A 177 4.43 -11.13 -10.43
CA PRO A 177 3.06 -11.36 -10.88
C PRO A 177 2.10 -10.25 -10.44
N GLY A 178 1.98 -9.18 -11.23
CA GLY A 178 0.89 -8.21 -11.05
C GLY A 178 -0.46 -8.94 -11.07
N LEU A 179 -1.39 -8.56 -10.17
CA LEU A 179 -2.59 -9.32 -9.77
C LEU A 179 -3.27 -10.13 -10.89
N LEU A 180 -3.60 -9.50 -12.03
CA LEU A 180 -4.30 -10.16 -13.14
C LEU A 180 -3.50 -11.34 -13.73
N SER A 181 -2.17 -11.27 -13.70
CA SER A 181 -1.29 -12.37 -14.14
C SER A 181 -1.13 -13.47 -13.09
N ASP A 182 -1.46 -13.18 -11.83
CA ASP A 182 -1.46 -14.15 -10.72
C ASP A 182 -2.75 -14.98 -10.82
N LEU A 183 -3.90 -14.31 -10.86
CA LEU A 183 -5.23 -14.93 -11.04
C LEU A 183 -5.34 -15.74 -12.35
N ARG A 184 -4.69 -15.32 -13.44
CA ARG A 184 -4.61 -16.07 -14.71
C ARG A 184 -3.68 -17.30 -14.67
N ARG A 185 -2.89 -17.47 -13.61
CA ARG A 185 -1.99 -18.63 -13.41
C ARG A 185 -2.50 -19.60 -12.34
N SER A 186 -3.39 -19.15 -11.47
CA SER A 186 -4.05 -20.00 -10.47
C SER A 186 -4.75 -21.19 -11.13
N ASN A 187 -4.63 -22.38 -10.54
CA ASN A 187 -5.47 -23.51 -10.93
C ASN A 187 -6.85 -23.31 -10.31
N LEU A 188 -7.86 -23.01 -11.13
CA LEU A 188 -9.23 -22.72 -10.69
C LEU A 188 -10.13 -23.97 -10.63
N THR A 189 -9.56 -25.17 -10.64
CA THR A 189 -10.33 -26.40 -10.49
C THR A 189 -10.86 -26.50 -9.05
N VAL A 190 -12.17 -26.37 -8.87
CA VAL A 190 -12.85 -26.63 -7.59
C VAL A 190 -12.88 -28.14 -7.33
N PRO A 191 -12.56 -28.61 -6.10
CA PRO A 191 -12.67 -30.03 -5.76
C PRO A 191 -14.11 -30.54 -5.86
N THR A 192 -14.32 -31.68 -6.53
CA THR A 192 -15.60 -32.38 -6.61
C THR A 192 -15.87 -33.21 -5.35
N THR A 193 -17.14 -33.31 -4.94
CA THR A 193 -17.61 -34.18 -3.84
C THR A 193 -19.11 -34.45 -3.98
N ASN A 194 -19.68 -35.33 -3.16
CA ASN A 194 -21.12 -35.55 -3.04
C ASN A 194 -21.56 -35.62 -1.57
N LEU A 195 -22.88 -35.74 -1.33
CA LEU A 195 -23.44 -35.78 0.01
C LEU A 195 -22.89 -36.95 0.85
N GLU A 196 -22.79 -38.15 0.28
CA GLU A 196 -22.28 -39.35 0.96
C GLU A 196 -20.84 -39.18 1.42
N GLU A 197 -19.96 -38.63 0.57
CA GLU A 197 -18.56 -38.41 0.90
C GLU A 197 -18.40 -37.40 2.03
N VAL A 198 -19.14 -36.28 2.00
CA VAL A 198 -19.10 -35.27 3.06
C VAL A 198 -19.67 -35.83 4.37
N ILE A 199 -20.73 -36.63 4.33
CA ILE A 199 -21.25 -37.37 5.48
C ILE A 199 -20.21 -38.38 6.02
N GLU A 200 -19.48 -39.09 5.16
CA GLU A 200 -18.46 -40.06 5.59
C GLU A 200 -17.25 -39.36 6.21
N ARG A 201 -16.74 -38.30 5.57
CA ARG A 201 -15.66 -37.44 6.09
C ARG A 201 -16.03 -36.83 7.44
N SER A 202 -17.28 -36.37 7.58
CA SER A 202 -17.81 -35.84 8.83
C SER A 202 -17.87 -36.90 9.94
N LYS A 203 -18.34 -38.11 9.65
CA LYS A 203 -18.34 -39.24 10.60
C LYS A 203 -16.93 -39.70 10.99
N LYS A 204 -15.94 -39.47 10.12
CA LYS A 204 -14.50 -39.73 10.35
C LYS A 204 -13.73 -38.52 10.91
N PHE A 205 -14.40 -37.38 11.16
CA PHE A 205 -13.74 -36.18 11.68
C PHE A 205 -13.27 -36.41 13.13
N GLN A 206 -12.07 -35.91 13.45
CA GLN A 206 -11.37 -36.30 14.69
C GLN A 206 -11.74 -35.44 15.91
N GLU A 207 -12.46 -34.33 15.70
CA GLU A 207 -12.99 -33.49 16.78
C GLU A 207 -14.44 -33.87 17.07
N THR A 208 -14.81 -33.98 18.34
CA THR A 208 -16.20 -34.21 18.75
C THR A 208 -17.05 -32.97 18.45
N PHE A 209 -18.13 -33.14 17.68
CA PHE A 209 -19.20 -32.14 17.54
C PHE A 209 -20.00 -32.05 18.86
N PRO A 210 -20.13 -30.89 19.51
CA PRO A 210 -20.91 -30.82 20.76
C PRO A 210 -22.43 -30.76 20.55
N SER A 211 -22.90 -30.53 19.32
CA SER A 211 -24.28 -30.81 18.90
C SER A 211 -24.31 -31.60 17.59
N GLU A 212 -25.14 -32.62 17.55
CA GLU A 212 -25.40 -33.46 16.37
C GLU A 212 -26.59 -32.96 15.52
N THR A 213 -27.45 -32.09 16.08
CA THR A 213 -28.82 -31.89 15.59
C THR A 213 -28.95 -31.27 14.20
N ALA A 214 -27.96 -30.47 13.80
CA ALA A 214 -27.87 -29.79 12.50
C ALA A 214 -26.91 -30.47 11.50
N ARG A 215 -26.36 -31.65 11.83
CA ARG A 215 -25.48 -32.41 10.93
C ARG A 215 -26.27 -33.06 9.79
N LEU A 216 -25.75 -33.00 8.57
CA LEU A 216 -26.30 -33.55 7.33
C LEU A 216 -26.85 -34.96 7.50
N HIS A 217 -26.11 -35.84 8.17
CA HIS A 217 -26.53 -37.23 8.36
C HIS A 217 -27.73 -37.41 9.31
N VAL A 218 -27.89 -36.51 10.28
CA VAL A 218 -29.05 -36.46 11.19
C VAL A 218 -30.24 -35.77 10.52
N LEU A 219 -29.97 -34.76 9.67
CA LEU A 219 -30.99 -34.11 8.85
C LEU A 219 -31.62 -35.09 7.86
N LEU A 220 -30.81 -35.83 7.12
CA LEU A 220 -31.23 -36.90 6.20
C LEU A 220 -32.05 -37.98 6.93
N GLN A 221 -31.58 -38.45 8.09
CA GLN A 221 -32.34 -39.39 8.95
C GLN A 221 -33.67 -38.81 9.46
N SER A 222 -33.80 -37.48 9.57
CA SER A 222 -35.04 -36.80 9.95
C SER A 222 -35.96 -36.44 8.76
N GLY A 223 -35.69 -36.99 7.58
CA GLY A 223 -36.52 -36.80 6.39
C GLY A 223 -36.33 -35.47 5.67
N VAL A 224 -35.15 -34.86 5.77
CA VAL A 224 -34.74 -33.79 4.84
C VAL A 224 -34.29 -34.42 3.53
N ASP A 225 -34.69 -33.83 2.40
CA ASP A 225 -34.39 -34.34 1.05
C ASP A 225 -32.88 -34.41 0.78
N SER A 226 -32.43 -35.51 0.16
CA SER A 226 -31.00 -35.74 -0.10
C SER A 226 -30.45 -34.86 -1.21
N GLY A 227 -31.19 -34.61 -2.30
CA GLY A 227 -30.74 -33.72 -3.36
C GLY A 227 -30.53 -32.30 -2.84
N LYS A 228 -31.45 -31.83 -2.00
CA LYS A 228 -31.35 -30.54 -1.33
C LYS A 228 -30.18 -30.42 -0.36
N LEU A 229 -29.84 -31.49 0.36
CA LEU A 229 -28.63 -31.51 1.20
C LEU A 229 -27.34 -31.55 0.36
N GLU A 230 -27.37 -32.15 -0.83
CA GLU A 230 -26.25 -32.10 -1.79
C GLU A 230 -26.09 -30.70 -2.40
N ASP A 231 -27.18 -30.06 -2.83
CA ASP A 231 -27.19 -28.64 -3.25
C ASP A 231 -26.56 -27.75 -2.17
N PHE A 232 -26.90 -27.97 -0.90
CA PHE A 232 -26.34 -27.21 0.22
C PHE A 232 -24.83 -27.46 0.38
N VAL A 233 -24.35 -28.70 0.21
CA VAL A 233 -22.93 -29.06 0.22
C VAL A 233 -22.15 -28.37 -0.92
N HIS A 234 -22.71 -28.32 -2.13
CA HIS A 234 -22.09 -27.65 -3.29
C HIS A 234 -22.23 -26.13 -3.26
N SER A 235 -23.20 -25.58 -2.52
CA SER A 235 -23.47 -24.14 -2.45
C SER A 235 -22.41 -23.30 -1.71
N VAL A 236 -21.42 -23.95 -1.10
CA VAL A 236 -20.45 -23.34 -0.18
C VAL A 236 -19.30 -22.68 -0.94
N TYR A 237 -19.04 -21.39 -0.71
CA TYR A 237 -17.87 -20.70 -1.24
C TYR A 237 -17.38 -19.55 -0.36
N PRO A 238 -16.05 -19.29 -0.34
CA PRO A 238 -15.52 -18.07 0.27
C PRO A 238 -15.80 -16.85 -0.62
N ILE A 239 -15.92 -15.68 -0.01
CA ILE A 239 -16.16 -14.40 -0.69
C ILE A 239 -15.12 -13.37 -0.25
N VAL A 240 -14.57 -12.65 -1.22
CA VAL A 240 -13.70 -11.47 -1.00
C VAL A 240 -14.24 -10.27 -1.76
N HIS A 241 -14.10 -9.06 -1.22
CA HIS A 241 -14.42 -7.85 -1.97
C HIS A 241 -13.33 -7.53 -3.01
N HIS A 242 -13.71 -7.05 -4.20
CA HIS A 242 -12.77 -6.87 -5.31
C HIS A 242 -11.59 -5.93 -5.00
N THR A 243 -11.75 -4.95 -4.11
CA THR A 243 -10.64 -4.08 -3.66
C THR A 243 -9.60 -4.82 -2.84
N CYS A 244 -9.98 -5.86 -2.09
CA CYS A 244 -9.08 -6.66 -1.27
C CYS A 244 -8.10 -7.50 -2.11
N LEU A 245 -8.39 -7.75 -3.39
CA LEU A 245 -7.50 -8.52 -4.28
C LEU A 245 -6.12 -7.85 -4.44
N ASN A 246 -6.07 -6.53 -4.54
CA ASN A 246 -4.80 -5.79 -4.55
C ASN A 246 -4.08 -5.88 -3.20
N LEU A 247 -4.81 -5.76 -2.08
CA LEU A 247 -4.25 -5.93 -0.73
C LEU A 247 -3.61 -7.32 -0.55
N LEU A 248 -4.28 -8.39 -0.99
CA LEU A 248 -3.75 -9.76 -0.95
C LEU A 248 -2.41 -9.87 -1.71
N ARG A 249 -2.32 -9.29 -2.92
CA ARG A 249 -1.09 -9.31 -3.72
C ARG A 249 0.01 -8.42 -3.14
N ASP A 250 -0.31 -7.18 -2.75
CA ASP A 250 0.64 -6.25 -2.14
C ASP A 250 1.20 -6.79 -0.81
N PHE A 251 0.39 -7.52 -0.04
CA PHE A 251 0.80 -8.18 1.20
C PHE A 251 1.81 -9.29 0.94
N LEU A 252 1.50 -10.23 0.04
CA LEU A 252 2.42 -11.31 -0.37
C LEU A 252 3.73 -10.72 -0.89
N ASP A 253 3.66 -9.72 -1.77
CA ASP A 253 4.82 -8.98 -2.29
C ASP A 253 5.63 -8.30 -1.17
N HIS A 254 4.98 -7.73 -0.16
CA HIS A 254 5.67 -7.09 0.96
C HIS A 254 6.39 -8.14 1.81
N LYS A 255 5.70 -9.20 2.21
CA LYS A 255 6.26 -10.27 3.07
C LYS A 255 7.38 -11.05 2.37
N LEU A 256 7.25 -11.36 1.09
CA LEU A 256 8.32 -12.00 0.29
C LEU A 256 9.59 -11.14 0.19
N ARG A 257 9.48 -9.81 0.23
CA ARG A 257 10.63 -8.89 0.18
C ARG A 257 11.21 -8.62 1.58
N PHE A 258 10.37 -8.22 2.52
CA PHE A 258 10.79 -7.63 3.79
C PHE A 258 10.50 -8.50 5.03
N GLY A 259 9.67 -9.53 4.90
CA GLY A 259 9.31 -10.44 5.99
C GLY A 259 10.43 -11.33 6.51
N THR A 260 10.09 -12.15 7.51
CA THR A 260 10.99 -13.07 8.22
C THR A 260 11.38 -14.30 7.38
N SER A 261 12.24 -15.17 7.92
CA SER A 261 12.58 -16.43 7.25
C SER A 261 11.40 -17.41 7.18
N PRO A 262 10.60 -17.64 8.24
CA PRO A 262 9.36 -18.41 8.15
C PRO A 262 8.36 -17.82 7.14
N GLU A 263 8.14 -16.50 7.16
CA GLU A 263 7.21 -15.85 6.21
C GLU A 263 7.63 -16.06 4.76
N LYS A 264 8.91 -15.80 4.45
CA LYS A 264 9.45 -15.99 3.10
C LYS A 264 9.41 -17.44 2.63
N LEU A 265 9.55 -18.40 3.55
CA LEU A 265 9.41 -19.83 3.25
C LEU A 265 7.95 -20.24 3.00
N VAL A 266 6.99 -19.69 3.75
CA VAL A 266 5.57 -20.04 3.63
C VAL A 266 4.92 -19.39 2.40
N TYR A 267 5.25 -18.15 2.06
CA TYR A 267 4.70 -17.45 0.89
C TYR A 267 5.42 -17.78 -0.43
N ALA A 268 6.47 -18.61 -0.42
CA ALA A 268 7.29 -18.91 -1.59
C ALA A 268 6.48 -19.56 -2.72
N GLY A 269 6.21 -18.80 -3.80
CA GLY A 269 5.42 -19.26 -4.94
C GLY A 269 3.89 -19.27 -4.71
N MET A 270 3.42 -18.69 -3.60
CA MET A 270 1.99 -18.54 -3.31
C MET A 270 1.36 -17.43 -4.17
N ASP A 271 0.25 -17.74 -4.82
CA ASP A 271 -0.62 -16.77 -5.51
C ASP A 271 -1.80 -16.35 -4.62
N VAL A 272 -2.56 -15.34 -5.07
CA VAL A 272 -3.73 -14.83 -4.32
C VAL A 272 -4.76 -15.92 -4.00
N VAL A 273 -5.02 -16.86 -4.91
CA VAL A 273 -5.98 -17.97 -4.72
C VAL A 273 -5.49 -18.95 -3.64
N SER A 274 -4.22 -19.35 -3.70
CA SER A 274 -3.59 -20.20 -2.68
C SER A 274 -3.47 -19.50 -1.32
N PHE A 275 -3.34 -18.17 -1.31
CA PHE A 275 -3.33 -17.39 -0.07
C PHE A 275 -4.72 -17.35 0.58
N ILE A 276 -5.81 -17.20 -0.19
CA ILE A 276 -7.18 -17.35 0.31
C ILE A 276 -7.39 -18.76 0.88
N ASP A 277 -6.89 -19.80 0.20
CA ASP A 277 -6.92 -21.18 0.70
C ASP A 277 -6.20 -21.32 2.06
N ARG A 278 -5.02 -20.69 2.21
CA ARG A 278 -4.30 -20.63 3.49
C ARG A 278 -5.08 -19.89 4.59
N LEU A 279 -5.65 -18.72 4.28
CA LEU A 279 -6.42 -17.89 5.22
C LEU A 279 -7.66 -18.63 5.76
N LEU A 280 -8.28 -19.50 4.96
CA LEU A 280 -9.41 -20.34 5.40
C LEU A 280 -8.95 -21.54 6.24
N LYS A 281 -7.84 -22.19 5.87
CA LYS A 281 -7.49 -23.54 6.37
C LYS A 281 -6.48 -23.56 7.53
N LYS A 282 -5.65 -22.53 7.71
CA LYS A 282 -4.57 -22.50 8.72
C LYS A 282 -5.00 -21.84 10.03
N ARG A 283 -6.15 -22.24 10.56
CA ARG A 283 -6.75 -21.69 11.78
C ARG A 283 -6.89 -22.75 12.89
N PRO A 284 -6.78 -22.38 14.18
CA PRO A 284 -7.33 -23.11 15.31
C PRO A 284 -8.79 -23.55 15.12
N MET A 285 -9.23 -24.61 15.82
CA MET A 285 -10.65 -24.95 15.94
C MET A 285 -11.45 -23.83 16.63
N CYS A 286 -10.86 -23.25 17.67
CA CYS A 286 -11.42 -22.16 18.47
C CYS A 286 -10.31 -21.15 18.83
N PHE A 287 -10.64 -19.86 18.86
CA PHE A 287 -9.73 -18.76 19.21
C PHE A 287 -10.50 -17.55 19.74
N TYR A 288 -10.30 -17.15 21.01
CA TYR A 288 -11.10 -16.06 21.62
C TYR A 288 -10.42 -15.38 22.82
N GLY A 289 -10.90 -14.18 23.16
CA GLY A 289 -10.52 -13.42 24.35
C GLY A 289 -9.20 -12.64 24.20
N PRO A 290 -8.90 -11.70 25.11
CA PRO A 290 -7.71 -10.84 25.05
C PRO A 290 -6.40 -11.59 25.33
N GLY A 291 -6.50 -12.78 25.94
CA GLY A 291 -5.35 -13.67 26.17
C GLY A 291 -5.13 -14.70 25.07
N ASP A 292 -5.76 -14.56 23.90
CA ASP A 292 -5.69 -15.49 22.77
C ASP A 292 -5.88 -16.96 23.20
N ARG A 293 -7.00 -17.29 23.83
CA ARG A 293 -7.32 -18.67 24.23
C ARG A 293 -7.64 -19.48 22.98
N TYR A 294 -6.96 -20.60 22.79
CA TYR A 294 -7.07 -21.41 21.57
C TYR A 294 -7.28 -22.89 21.83
N ARG A 295 -7.84 -23.59 20.83
CA ARG A 295 -7.79 -25.03 20.64
C ARG A 295 -7.26 -25.34 19.25
N LEU A 296 -6.09 -25.98 19.16
CA LEU A 296 -5.52 -26.39 17.88
C LEU A 296 -6.17 -27.69 17.39
N PRO A 297 -6.37 -27.88 16.07
CA PRO A 297 -6.92 -29.10 15.53
C PRO A 297 -5.99 -30.32 15.68
N ALA A 298 -6.54 -31.48 15.33
CA ALA A 298 -5.81 -32.68 14.95
C ALA A 298 -4.56 -32.39 14.08
N PRO A 299 -3.43 -33.10 14.27
CA PRO A 299 -3.21 -34.17 15.25
C PRO A 299 -2.79 -33.64 16.64
N SER A 300 -2.76 -32.33 16.85
CA SER A 300 -2.19 -31.74 18.06
C SER A 300 -3.16 -31.65 19.22
N PHE A 301 -4.45 -31.37 18.94
CA PHE A 301 -5.54 -31.21 19.92
C PHE A 301 -5.23 -30.26 21.09
N LYS A 302 -4.22 -29.39 20.94
CA LYS A 302 -3.65 -28.65 22.07
C LYS A 302 -4.49 -27.42 22.37
N GLU A 303 -5.00 -27.36 23.60
CA GLU A 303 -5.57 -26.15 24.17
C GLU A 303 -4.49 -25.30 24.86
N GLY A 304 -4.67 -23.98 24.85
CA GLY A 304 -3.72 -23.05 25.43
C GLY A 304 -4.18 -21.59 25.39
N PHE A 305 -3.26 -20.69 25.68
CA PHE A 305 -3.46 -19.25 25.60
C PHE A 305 -2.15 -18.53 25.23
N GLY A 306 -2.25 -17.36 24.60
CA GLY A 306 -1.14 -16.52 24.21
C GLY A 306 -0.18 -17.14 23.18
N GLY A 307 1.01 -16.56 23.07
CA GLY A 307 2.09 -17.05 22.19
C GLY A 307 1.91 -16.76 20.69
N PHE A 308 0.72 -16.38 20.22
CA PHE A 308 0.50 -16.07 18.79
C PHE A 308 1.34 -14.90 18.26
N ASN A 309 1.80 -14.00 19.13
CA ASN A 309 2.78 -12.94 18.80
C ASN A 309 4.13 -13.47 18.29
N SER A 310 4.47 -14.76 18.48
CA SER A 310 5.67 -15.37 17.88
C SER A 310 5.41 -16.11 16.57
N VAL A 311 4.16 -16.38 16.19
CA VAL A 311 3.85 -17.12 14.95
C VAL A 311 4.29 -16.31 13.74
N GLY A 312 5.20 -16.88 12.93
CA GLY A 312 5.82 -16.21 11.79
C GLY A 312 7.08 -15.40 12.12
N ASN A 313 7.50 -15.31 13.39
CA ASN A 313 8.80 -14.73 13.74
C ASN A 313 9.89 -15.82 13.79
N ASN A 314 11.17 -15.42 13.80
CA ASN A 314 12.30 -16.37 13.79
C ASN A 314 12.45 -17.18 15.10
N GLU A 315 11.59 -16.94 16.10
CA GLU A 315 11.57 -17.60 17.42
C GLU A 315 10.30 -18.46 17.61
N GLU A 316 9.54 -18.72 16.54
CA GLU A 316 8.32 -19.53 16.57
C GLU A 316 8.56 -20.96 17.09
N LYS A 317 7.61 -21.50 17.86
CA LYS A 317 7.81 -22.73 18.64
C LYS A 317 6.62 -23.66 18.51
N TYR A 318 6.89 -24.89 18.07
CA TYR A 318 5.87 -25.92 17.90
C TYR A 318 5.02 -26.12 19.18
N PRO A 319 3.68 -26.21 19.08
CA PRO A 319 2.87 -26.26 17.86
C PRO A 319 2.49 -24.89 17.25
N LEU A 320 2.85 -23.76 17.90
CA LEU A 320 2.57 -22.41 17.39
C LEU A 320 3.61 -21.99 16.35
N VAL A 321 3.40 -22.46 15.11
CA VAL A 321 4.27 -22.20 13.95
C VAL A 321 3.46 -21.84 12.70
N MET A 322 3.95 -20.88 11.93
CA MET A 322 3.26 -20.27 10.79
C MET A 322 2.94 -21.29 9.68
N LYS A 323 3.74 -22.35 9.54
CA LYS A 323 3.44 -23.48 8.64
C LYS A 323 2.03 -24.05 8.86
N ASN A 324 1.55 -24.02 10.09
CA ASN A 324 0.27 -24.61 10.51
C ASN A 324 -0.81 -23.55 10.83
N LEU A 325 -0.42 -22.33 11.21
CA LEU A 325 -1.30 -21.29 11.77
C LEU A 325 -1.11 -19.92 11.09
N LEU A 326 -2.08 -19.03 11.21
CA LEU A 326 -1.97 -17.63 10.77
C LEU A 326 -1.11 -16.79 11.71
N THR A 327 -0.31 -15.87 11.16
CA THR A 327 0.29 -14.75 11.92
C THR A 327 -0.77 -13.67 12.21
N TYR A 328 -0.49 -12.77 13.15
CA TYR A 328 -1.42 -11.66 13.47
C TYR A 328 -1.73 -10.75 12.27
N ASP A 329 -0.78 -10.56 11.36
CA ASP A 329 -0.98 -9.84 10.10
C ASP A 329 -1.93 -10.60 9.15
N GLU A 330 -1.83 -11.92 9.09
CA GLU A 330 -2.73 -12.75 8.28
C GLU A 330 -4.14 -12.83 8.87
N MET A 331 -4.29 -12.86 10.20
CA MET A 331 -5.61 -12.83 10.85
C MET A 331 -6.41 -11.58 10.45
N LYS A 332 -5.75 -10.42 10.32
CA LYS A 332 -6.35 -9.15 9.88
C LYS A 332 -6.87 -9.21 8.44
N ILE A 333 -6.17 -9.94 7.56
CA ILE A 333 -6.61 -10.18 6.18
C ILE A 333 -7.69 -11.25 6.12
N SER A 334 -7.56 -12.31 6.93
CA SER A 334 -8.54 -13.37 7.11
C SER A 334 -9.90 -12.83 7.55
N ALA A 335 -9.92 -11.74 8.32
CA ALA A 335 -11.12 -11.02 8.73
C ALA A 335 -11.86 -10.27 7.59
N LEU A 336 -11.25 -10.15 6.40
CA LEU A 336 -11.87 -9.62 5.18
C LEU A 336 -12.42 -10.71 4.25
N VAL A 337 -12.24 -11.99 4.61
CA VAL A 337 -12.77 -13.14 3.87
C VAL A 337 -14.05 -13.63 4.54
N SER A 338 -15.17 -13.58 3.82
CA SER A 338 -16.44 -14.19 4.27
C SER A 338 -16.57 -15.62 3.75
N LEU A 339 -17.48 -16.42 4.31
CA LEU A 339 -17.77 -17.77 3.86
C LEU A 339 -19.29 -18.00 3.88
N SER A 340 -19.88 -18.33 2.73
CA SER A 340 -21.33 -18.44 2.55
C SER A 340 -21.76 -19.81 2.08
N SER A 341 -22.97 -20.23 2.45
CA SER A 341 -23.69 -21.34 1.83
C SER A 341 -25.20 -21.22 2.05
N TRP A 342 -25.99 -22.00 1.33
CA TRP A 342 -27.30 -22.41 1.83
C TRP A 342 -27.15 -23.30 3.06
N SER A 343 -28.18 -23.34 3.92
CA SER A 343 -28.26 -24.26 5.04
C SER A 343 -29.71 -24.61 5.36
N TRP A 344 -29.89 -25.83 5.88
CA TRP A 344 -31.05 -26.18 6.68
C TRP A 344 -30.90 -25.54 8.07
N PHE A 345 -31.99 -25.11 8.69
CA PHE A 345 -32.03 -24.60 10.05
C PHE A 345 -32.86 -25.52 10.96
N VAL A 346 -32.52 -25.62 12.25
CA VAL A 346 -33.16 -26.56 13.19
C VAL A 346 -33.86 -25.91 14.39
N ASN A 347 -33.72 -24.60 14.53
CA ASN A 347 -34.35 -23.73 15.52
C ASN A 347 -34.34 -22.28 14.99
N ASP A 348 -34.90 -21.33 15.73
CA ASP A 348 -34.87 -19.89 15.40
C ASP A 348 -33.47 -19.24 15.43
N GLY A 349 -32.42 -19.98 15.80
CA GLY A 349 -31.05 -19.50 15.84
C GLY A 349 -30.74 -18.57 17.00
N ARG A 350 -31.67 -18.43 17.97
CA ARG A 350 -31.46 -17.59 19.16
C ARG A 350 -30.14 -17.89 19.86
N ARG A 351 -29.50 -16.88 20.47
CA ARG A 351 -28.16 -17.06 21.09
C ARG A 351 -28.10 -18.16 22.16
N THR A 352 -29.23 -18.50 22.76
CA THR A 352 -29.38 -19.54 23.78
C THR A 352 -29.86 -20.90 23.25
N ASN A 353 -29.96 -21.11 21.93
CA ASN A 353 -30.56 -22.33 21.35
C ASN A 353 -29.89 -23.64 21.80
N CYS A 354 -28.58 -23.63 22.06
CA CYS A 354 -27.82 -24.78 22.58
C CYS A 354 -28.02 -26.10 21.80
N GLY A 355 -28.23 -26.02 20.48
CA GLY A 355 -28.40 -27.21 19.62
C GLY A 355 -29.77 -27.87 19.70
N ARG A 356 -30.73 -27.29 20.43
CA ARG A 356 -32.08 -27.85 20.57
C ARG A 356 -32.86 -27.71 19.26
N LYS A 357 -33.83 -28.60 19.02
CA LYS A 357 -34.75 -28.49 17.89
C LYS A 357 -36.04 -27.82 18.35
N ASP A 358 -36.48 -26.79 17.62
CA ASP A 358 -37.78 -26.15 17.82
C ASP A 358 -38.80 -26.70 16.78
N ASN A 359 -40.08 -26.31 16.86
CA ASN A 359 -41.07 -26.76 15.88
C ASN A 359 -40.82 -26.08 14.53
N LYS A 360 -40.88 -26.82 13.42
CA LYS A 360 -40.59 -26.29 12.07
C LYS A 360 -41.50 -25.13 11.66
N ASP A 361 -42.64 -24.97 12.30
CA ASP A 361 -43.60 -23.89 12.04
C ASP A 361 -43.28 -22.58 12.77
N ASP A 362 -42.34 -22.58 13.72
CA ASP A 362 -41.99 -21.40 14.52
C ASP A 362 -40.92 -20.52 13.83
N TYR A 363 -40.05 -21.11 12.99
CA TYR A 363 -38.89 -20.45 12.39
C TYR A 363 -38.80 -20.63 10.87
N GLN A 364 -37.90 -19.90 10.22
CA GLN A 364 -37.55 -20.08 8.81
C GLN A 364 -36.68 -21.34 8.67
N THR A 365 -37.18 -22.38 8.02
CA THR A 365 -36.50 -23.68 7.95
C THR A 365 -35.22 -23.67 7.09
N GLU A 366 -35.10 -22.72 6.15
CA GLU A 366 -34.05 -22.72 5.11
C GLU A 366 -33.62 -21.28 4.76
N GLY A 367 -32.33 -21.07 4.55
CA GLY A 367 -31.79 -19.78 4.12
C GLY A 367 -30.31 -19.83 3.77
N VAL A 368 -29.77 -18.68 3.36
CA VAL A 368 -28.34 -18.47 3.13
C VAL A 368 -27.72 -17.96 4.43
N ILE A 369 -26.61 -18.56 4.86
CA ILE A 369 -25.90 -18.18 6.09
C ILE A 369 -24.43 -17.85 5.81
N VAL A 370 -24.00 -16.68 6.27
CA VAL A 370 -22.68 -16.10 5.94
C VAL A 370 -21.85 -15.87 7.21
N GLY A 371 -20.72 -16.56 7.31
CA GLY A 371 -19.71 -16.31 8.34
C GLY A 371 -18.91 -15.06 8.01
N GLN A 372 -18.97 -14.04 8.88
CA GLN A 372 -18.29 -12.76 8.70
C GLN A 372 -17.57 -12.29 9.97
N VAL A 373 -16.47 -11.56 9.81
CA VAL A 373 -15.61 -11.14 10.93
C VAL A 373 -15.66 -9.61 11.09
N GLY A 374 -16.13 -9.16 12.25
CA GLY A 374 -16.10 -7.74 12.63
C GLY A 374 -14.69 -7.27 13.01
N ALA A 375 -14.50 -5.97 13.17
CA ALA A 375 -13.22 -5.42 13.63
C ALA A 375 -12.90 -5.88 15.07
N ARG A 376 -11.66 -6.32 15.33
CA ARG A 376 -11.18 -6.71 16.68
C ARG A 376 -10.26 -5.63 17.25
N PHE A 377 -10.72 -4.96 18.32
CA PHE A 377 -9.94 -3.99 19.09
C PHE A 377 -9.52 -4.51 20.48
N GLU A 378 -9.77 -5.79 20.76
CA GLU A 378 -9.55 -6.46 22.05
C GLU A 378 -8.06 -6.61 22.45
N VAL A 379 -7.13 -6.42 21.52
CA VAL A 379 -5.67 -6.52 21.73
C VAL A 379 -5.00 -5.31 21.07
N ASP A 380 -4.26 -4.53 21.87
CA ASP A 380 -3.51 -3.36 21.41
C ASP A 380 -2.46 -3.71 20.34
N GLY A 381 -2.27 -2.83 19.36
CA GLY A 381 -1.13 -2.89 18.44
C GLY A 381 -1.21 -3.93 17.31
N VAL A 382 -2.34 -4.62 17.14
CA VAL A 382 -2.55 -5.68 16.14
C VAL A 382 -3.93 -5.57 15.47
N MET A 383 -4.20 -6.39 14.44
CA MET A 383 -5.53 -6.45 13.79
C MET A 383 -6.01 -5.05 13.29
N GLU A 384 -7.32 -4.79 13.34
CA GLU A 384 -7.88 -3.49 12.96
C GLU A 384 -7.42 -2.32 13.87
N TYR A 385 -6.92 -2.57 15.09
CA TYR A 385 -6.40 -1.54 16.00
C TYR A 385 -5.30 -0.69 15.34
N LEU A 386 -4.44 -1.32 14.53
CA LEU A 386 -3.34 -0.65 13.82
C LEU A 386 -3.79 0.49 12.89
N ASP A 387 -4.99 0.37 12.29
CA ASP A 387 -5.47 1.31 11.27
C ASP A 387 -6.60 2.19 11.80
N CYS A 388 -7.49 1.61 12.63
CA CYS A 388 -8.74 2.22 13.05
C CYS A 388 -8.62 3.00 14.38
N LEU A 389 -7.50 2.86 15.09
CA LEU A 389 -7.21 3.58 16.34
C LEU A 389 -5.82 4.23 16.25
N VAL A 390 -5.71 5.46 16.75
CA VAL A 390 -4.49 6.27 16.71
C VAL A 390 -4.05 6.58 18.13
N THR A 391 -2.91 6.02 18.56
CA THR A 391 -2.36 6.23 19.91
C THR A 391 -0.98 6.86 19.86
N ARG A 392 -0.58 7.55 20.95
CA ARG A 392 0.73 8.22 21.05
C ARG A 392 1.90 7.23 21.05
N GLN A 393 1.63 5.98 21.41
CA GLN A 393 2.59 4.89 21.50
C GLN A 393 2.77 4.24 20.11
N GLN A 394 1.66 3.91 19.44
CA GLN A 394 1.64 3.21 18.17
C GLN A 394 2.00 4.13 16.99
N ASN A 395 1.30 5.26 16.82
CA ASN A 395 1.24 5.97 15.54
C ASN A 395 2.42 6.93 15.36
N ARG A 396 3.59 6.37 15.03
CA ARG A 396 4.87 7.08 14.89
C ARG A 396 5.64 6.70 13.60
N PRO A 397 6.50 7.57 13.05
CA PRO A 397 7.37 7.24 11.93
C PRO A 397 8.28 6.04 12.16
N GLU A 398 8.75 5.83 13.40
CA GLU A 398 9.60 4.69 13.76
C GLU A 398 8.83 3.35 13.71
N ASN A 399 7.51 3.39 13.93
CA ASN A 399 6.60 2.25 13.83
C ASN A 399 5.92 2.16 12.44
N GLY A 400 6.43 2.91 11.46
CA GLY A 400 5.95 2.90 10.08
C GLY A 400 4.62 3.61 9.82
N PHE A 401 4.29 4.66 10.58
CA PHE A 401 3.15 5.56 10.33
C PHE A 401 3.60 6.90 9.73
N GLY A 402 2.69 7.58 9.02
CA GLY A 402 3.05 8.67 8.11
C GLY A 402 3.98 8.14 7.02
N THR A 403 4.93 8.97 6.59
CA THR A 403 6.00 8.55 5.67
C THR A 403 7.06 7.75 6.45
N PRO A 404 7.17 6.42 6.23
CA PRO A 404 7.97 5.57 7.10
C PRO A 404 9.47 5.64 6.74
N SER A 405 10.35 5.54 7.73
CA SER A 405 11.81 5.60 7.53
C SER A 405 12.40 4.35 6.86
N ALA A 406 11.64 3.25 6.84
CA ALA A 406 11.97 1.97 6.21
C ALA A 406 10.70 1.30 5.65
N PRO A 407 10.80 0.30 4.76
CA PRO A 407 9.64 -0.46 4.30
C PRO A 407 8.92 -1.15 5.46
N HIS A 408 7.64 -0.80 5.69
CA HIS A 408 6.83 -1.34 6.78
C HIS A 408 5.45 -1.82 6.26
N ILE A 409 4.84 -2.80 6.94
CA ILE A 409 3.58 -3.42 6.48
C ILE A 409 2.41 -2.41 6.48
N ASN A 410 2.47 -1.42 7.37
CA ASN A 410 1.51 -0.30 7.44
C ASN A 410 1.43 0.52 6.14
N ALA A 411 2.48 0.53 5.30
CA ALA A 411 2.43 1.16 3.99
C ALA A 411 1.54 0.39 2.99
N VAL A 412 1.37 -0.92 3.16
CA VAL A 412 0.40 -1.72 2.39
C VAL A 412 -1.02 -1.39 2.83
N TRP A 413 -1.26 -1.30 4.14
CA TRP A 413 -2.57 -0.91 4.69
C TRP A 413 -2.94 0.53 4.32
N GLY A 414 -2.01 1.49 4.42
CA GLY A 414 -2.21 2.86 3.93
C GLY A 414 -2.57 2.90 2.43
N LYS A 415 -1.80 2.19 1.59
CA LYS A 415 -2.10 2.05 0.15
C LYS A 415 -3.49 1.46 -0.07
N PHE A 416 -3.92 0.50 0.74
CA PHE A 416 -5.25 -0.10 0.70
C PHE A 416 -6.37 0.82 1.22
N TRP A 417 -6.11 1.77 2.12
CA TRP A 417 -7.11 2.74 2.57
C TRP A 417 -7.11 4.09 1.82
N GLY A 418 -6.10 4.32 0.98
CA GLY A 418 -6.05 5.41 0.00
C GLY A 418 -5.05 6.54 0.31
N GLY A 419 -4.07 6.30 1.18
CA GLY A 419 -3.08 7.30 1.61
C GLY A 419 -1.94 6.71 2.44
N GLU A 420 -1.46 7.46 3.44
CA GLU A 420 -0.59 6.93 4.51
C GLU A 420 -1.46 6.74 5.79
N LEU A 421 -1.14 5.74 6.63
CA LEU A 421 -1.77 5.66 7.95
C LEU A 421 -1.22 6.78 8.83
N PRO A 422 -2.05 7.62 9.46
CA PRO A 422 -1.61 8.86 10.11
C PRO A 422 -0.74 8.60 11.33
N THR A 423 0.25 9.49 11.56
CA THR A 423 0.88 9.61 12.88
C THR A 423 -0.08 10.25 13.88
N TYR A 424 0.24 10.13 15.18
CA TYR A 424 -0.49 10.83 16.23
C TYR A 424 -0.47 12.37 16.05
N GLN A 425 0.59 12.93 15.45
CA GLN A 425 0.66 14.36 15.18
C GLN A 425 -0.28 14.78 14.04
N ASP A 426 -0.41 13.96 12.99
CA ASP A 426 -1.34 14.25 11.88
C ASP A 426 -2.79 14.23 12.39
N ALA A 427 -3.16 13.19 13.13
CA ALA A 427 -4.50 13.04 13.68
C ALA A 427 -4.87 14.16 14.68
N THR A 428 -3.98 14.52 15.61
CA THR A 428 -4.23 15.63 16.54
C THR A 428 -4.34 16.99 15.85
N THR A 429 -3.61 17.19 14.75
CA THR A 429 -3.67 18.42 13.94
C THR A 429 -5.02 18.50 13.20
N CYS A 430 -5.49 17.40 12.60
CA CYS A 430 -6.78 17.36 11.91
C CYS A 430 -7.97 17.52 12.87
N LEU A 431 -7.89 16.96 14.08
CA LEU A 431 -8.96 17.02 15.10
C LEU A 431 -8.88 18.27 16.01
N GLN A 432 -8.25 19.35 15.52
CA GLN A 432 -8.16 20.67 16.17
C GLN A 432 -7.70 20.62 17.64
N GLY A 433 -6.88 19.64 18.02
CA GLY A 433 -6.32 19.53 19.36
C GLY A 433 -7.30 19.11 20.48
N GLN A 434 -8.39 18.38 20.17
CA GLN A 434 -9.25 17.76 21.20
C GLN A 434 -8.48 16.70 22.03
N GLN A 435 -7.85 17.11 23.12
CA GLN A 435 -7.16 16.24 24.08
C GLN A 435 -8.14 15.74 25.16
N SER A 436 -8.91 14.68 24.89
CA SER A 436 -9.91 14.14 25.85
C SER A 436 -10.00 12.62 25.98
N LYS A 437 -9.33 11.83 25.13
CA LYS A 437 -9.20 10.36 25.25
C LYS A 437 -7.73 9.96 25.00
N GLU A 438 -7.27 8.83 25.54
CA GLU A 438 -5.88 8.34 25.39
C GLU A 438 -5.55 7.90 23.95
N TRP A 439 -6.59 7.63 23.17
CA TRP A 439 -6.60 7.28 21.76
C TRP A 439 -7.49 8.25 20.98
N LEU A 440 -7.24 8.35 19.67
CA LEU A 440 -8.10 9.03 18.70
C LEU A 440 -8.62 7.97 17.72
N ALA A 441 -9.91 7.94 17.42
CA ALA A 441 -10.46 7.03 16.43
C ALA A 441 -10.58 7.73 15.07
N PRO A 442 -9.73 7.43 14.06
CA PRO A 442 -9.99 7.78 12.67
C PRO A 442 -11.20 6.98 12.15
N PHE A 443 -12.41 7.45 12.50
CA PHE A 443 -13.69 6.81 12.20
C PHE A 443 -13.87 6.43 10.72
N GLU A 444 -13.20 7.15 9.81
CA GLU A 444 -13.14 6.85 8.38
C GLU A 444 -12.63 5.42 8.08
N TYR A 445 -11.53 4.98 8.72
CA TYR A 445 -10.97 3.64 8.48
C TYR A 445 -11.87 2.55 9.08
N THR A 446 -12.44 2.79 10.27
CA THR A 446 -13.45 1.91 10.89
C THR A 446 -14.66 1.73 9.97
N ARG A 447 -15.20 2.82 9.41
CA ARG A 447 -16.32 2.77 8.44
C ARG A 447 -15.93 2.01 7.18
N LYS A 448 -14.79 2.32 6.55
CA LYS A 448 -14.28 1.61 5.36
C LYS A 448 -14.12 0.10 5.61
N ARG A 449 -13.64 -0.30 6.78
CA ARG A 449 -13.47 -1.71 7.21
C ARG A 449 -14.80 -2.44 7.41
N ILE A 450 -15.82 -1.78 7.93
CA ILE A 450 -17.17 -2.35 8.12
C ILE A 450 -17.92 -2.42 6.78
N ALA A 451 -17.81 -1.36 5.96
CA ALA A 451 -18.43 -1.28 4.64
C ALA A 451 -18.04 -2.46 3.74
N ILE A 452 -16.77 -2.90 3.74
CA ILE A 452 -16.34 -4.09 2.97
C ILE A 452 -17.17 -5.35 3.32
N THR A 453 -17.44 -5.60 4.60
CA THR A 453 -18.25 -6.76 5.02
C THR A 453 -19.75 -6.58 4.71
N ALA A 454 -20.25 -5.35 4.72
CA ALA A 454 -21.62 -5.03 4.30
C ALA A 454 -21.78 -5.20 2.77
N GLU A 455 -20.84 -4.66 1.98
CA GLU A 455 -20.77 -4.77 0.52
C GLU A 455 -20.77 -6.25 0.09
N ILE A 456 -20.00 -7.11 0.77
CA ILE A 456 -20.01 -8.57 0.55
C ILE A 456 -21.39 -9.19 0.82
N LEU A 457 -22.04 -8.90 1.96
CA LEU A 457 -23.33 -9.52 2.29
C LEU A 457 -24.46 -9.03 1.37
N LEU A 458 -24.40 -7.77 0.92
CA LEU A 458 -25.32 -7.20 -0.05
C LEU A 458 -25.21 -7.88 -1.42
N CYS A 459 -23.99 -8.12 -1.92
CA CYS A 459 -23.79 -8.84 -3.19
C CYS A 459 -24.24 -10.31 -3.11
N GLU A 460 -23.95 -11.00 -1.99
CA GLU A 460 -24.45 -12.36 -1.73
C GLU A 460 -25.97 -12.42 -1.69
N ALA A 461 -26.60 -11.49 -0.97
CA ALA A 461 -28.06 -11.43 -0.88
C ALA A 461 -28.72 -11.17 -2.23
N ASN A 462 -28.19 -10.20 -3.00
CA ASN A 462 -28.69 -9.84 -4.33
C ASN A 462 -28.56 -11.03 -5.30
N SER A 463 -27.38 -11.65 -5.36
CA SER A 463 -27.08 -12.80 -6.24
C SER A 463 -27.94 -14.04 -5.91
N ARG A 464 -28.04 -14.43 -4.64
CA ARG A 464 -28.83 -15.60 -4.22
C ARG A 464 -30.33 -15.40 -4.45
N ALA A 465 -30.85 -14.20 -4.19
CA ALA A 465 -32.27 -13.90 -4.45
C ALA A 465 -32.58 -13.85 -5.94
N GLN A 466 -31.66 -13.32 -6.77
CA GLN A 466 -31.76 -13.36 -8.23
C GLN A 466 -31.82 -14.80 -8.75
N ALA A 467 -30.90 -15.66 -8.29
CA ALA A 467 -30.87 -17.08 -8.68
C ALA A 467 -32.15 -17.85 -8.30
N CYS A 468 -32.82 -17.46 -7.20
CA CYS A 468 -34.10 -18.03 -6.78
C CYS A 468 -35.34 -17.36 -7.41
N GLY A 469 -35.19 -16.34 -8.25
CA GLY A 469 -36.33 -15.56 -8.78
C GLY A 469 -37.13 -14.81 -7.71
N LYS A 470 -36.51 -14.51 -6.56
CA LYS A 470 -37.12 -13.96 -5.34
C LYS A 470 -36.50 -12.61 -4.96
N LYS A 471 -36.90 -12.08 -3.81
CA LYS A 471 -36.17 -11.02 -3.09
C LYS A 471 -35.36 -11.57 -1.92
N ALA A 472 -34.41 -10.81 -1.40
CA ALA A 472 -33.67 -11.10 -0.17
C ALA A 472 -34.24 -10.33 1.02
N TYR A 473 -34.36 -11.04 2.15
CA TYR A 473 -34.49 -10.48 3.48
C TYR A 473 -33.15 -10.62 4.19
N VAL A 474 -32.40 -9.53 4.34
CA VAL A 474 -31.07 -9.54 4.95
C VAL A 474 -31.17 -9.33 6.45
N HIS A 475 -30.87 -10.35 7.24
CA HIS A 475 -30.67 -10.22 8.69
C HIS A 475 -29.22 -9.80 8.96
N VAL A 476 -29.04 -8.68 9.66
CA VAL A 476 -27.73 -8.13 10.02
C VAL A 476 -27.52 -8.18 11.54
N VAL A 477 -26.54 -8.96 11.98
CA VAL A 477 -26.04 -8.91 13.37
C VAL A 477 -24.94 -7.86 13.54
N GLY A 478 -24.72 -7.41 14.77
CA GLY A 478 -23.66 -6.45 15.12
C GLY A 478 -22.25 -7.06 15.12
N LEU A 479 -21.60 -7.16 13.95
CA LEU A 479 -20.23 -7.66 13.83
C LEU A 479 -19.23 -6.76 14.56
N GLY A 480 -18.52 -7.31 15.56
CA GLY A 480 -17.54 -6.57 16.36
C GLY A 480 -18.14 -5.64 17.44
N LEU A 481 -19.46 -5.54 17.56
CA LEU A 481 -20.14 -4.65 18.52
C LEU A 481 -20.27 -5.22 19.95
N GLY A 482 -19.82 -6.46 20.17
CA GLY A 482 -19.75 -7.14 21.47
C GLY A 482 -18.45 -6.84 22.22
N VAL A 483 -17.76 -7.89 22.71
CA VAL A 483 -16.50 -7.78 23.48
C VAL A 483 -15.30 -7.19 22.71
N TRP A 484 -15.48 -6.88 21.42
CA TRP A 484 -14.49 -6.20 20.58
C TRP A 484 -14.77 -4.70 20.39
N ARG A 485 -15.83 -4.17 21.02
CA ARG A 485 -16.17 -2.75 20.97
C ARG A 485 -15.12 -1.93 21.73
N ALA A 486 -14.49 -0.97 21.06
CA ALA A 486 -13.49 -0.07 21.66
C ALA A 486 -14.11 1.20 22.26
N PHE A 487 -15.27 1.63 21.75
CA PHE A 487 -15.90 2.90 22.13
C PHE A 487 -17.41 2.86 21.93
N GLU A 488 -18.12 3.74 22.63
CA GLU A 488 -19.60 3.76 22.71
C GLU A 488 -20.22 3.94 21.33
N GLU A 489 -19.71 4.93 20.60
CA GLU A 489 -20.16 5.44 19.29
C GLU A 489 -19.93 4.45 18.12
N GLN A 490 -19.39 3.25 18.38
CA GLN A 490 -19.04 2.26 17.36
C GLN A 490 -20.27 1.61 16.70
N GLU A 491 -21.41 1.62 17.39
CA GLU A 491 -22.67 1.03 16.93
C GLU A 491 -23.35 1.91 15.88
N GLU A 492 -23.38 3.23 16.11
CA GLU A 492 -23.75 4.22 15.10
C GLU A 492 -22.85 4.12 13.89
N LEU A 493 -21.52 4.07 14.06
CA LEU A 493 -20.58 3.91 12.94
C LEU A 493 -20.79 2.62 12.15
N TYR A 494 -21.23 1.55 12.78
CA TYR A 494 -21.50 0.28 12.12
C TYR A 494 -22.71 0.38 11.19
N VAL A 495 -23.83 0.87 11.70
CA VAL A 495 -25.06 1.11 10.91
C VAL A 495 -24.79 2.15 9.82
N GLU A 496 -24.08 3.21 10.14
CA GLU A 496 -23.69 4.25 9.21
C GLU A 496 -22.78 3.73 8.07
N ALA A 497 -21.84 2.82 8.35
CA ALA A 497 -20.99 2.19 7.33
C ALA A 497 -21.78 1.25 6.40
N TRP A 498 -22.81 0.59 6.91
CA TRP A 498 -23.79 -0.11 6.08
C TRP A 498 -24.51 0.84 5.11
N GLY A 499 -24.74 2.09 5.51
CA GLY A 499 -25.33 3.13 4.67
C GLY A 499 -24.36 3.73 3.65
N ASP A 500 -23.05 3.61 3.89
CA ASP A 500 -22.03 3.87 2.87
C ASP A 500 -22.02 2.74 1.83
N ALA A 501 -22.04 1.48 2.27
CA ALA A 501 -22.14 0.30 1.40
C ALA A 501 -23.38 0.34 0.47
N LEU A 502 -24.55 0.72 1.02
CA LEU A 502 -25.79 0.93 0.28
C LEU A 502 -25.72 2.03 -0.80
N ARG A 503 -24.77 2.96 -0.72
CA ARG A 503 -24.51 3.97 -1.77
C ARG A 503 -23.35 3.59 -2.71
N ASN A 504 -22.46 2.71 -2.27
CA ASN A 504 -21.31 2.27 -3.05
C ASN A 504 -21.67 1.19 -4.08
N ILE A 505 -22.74 0.42 -3.83
CA ILE A 505 -23.27 -0.58 -4.76
C ILE A 505 -24.34 0.03 -5.67
N SER A 506 -24.22 -0.16 -6.97
CA SER A 506 -25.11 0.45 -7.98
C SER A 506 -26.33 -0.40 -8.36
N ASN A 507 -26.39 -1.68 -7.96
CA ASN A 507 -27.55 -2.55 -8.18
C ASN A 507 -27.81 -3.40 -6.92
N LEU A 508 -29.01 -3.26 -6.37
CA LEU A 508 -29.56 -4.10 -5.29
C LEU A 508 -31.01 -4.49 -5.60
N GLU A 509 -31.36 -4.65 -6.89
CA GLU A 509 -32.73 -4.91 -7.35
C GLU A 509 -33.40 -6.10 -6.67
N HIS A 510 -32.62 -7.13 -6.27
CA HIS A 510 -33.15 -8.30 -5.59
C HIS A 510 -33.15 -8.20 -4.07
N VAL A 511 -32.66 -7.13 -3.45
CA VAL A 511 -32.76 -6.92 -1.99
C VAL A 511 -34.06 -6.16 -1.67
N ALA A 512 -34.90 -6.71 -0.79
CA ALA A 512 -36.13 -6.03 -0.34
C ALA A 512 -36.01 -5.45 1.07
N PHE A 513 -35.34 -6.15 1.98
CA PHE A 513 -35.23 -5.74 3.38
C PHE A 513 -33.80 -5.88 3.90
N ILE A 514 -33.37 -4.93 4.74
CA ILE A 514 -32.19 -5.06 5.62
C ILE A 514 -32.65 -4.79 7.04
N ASP A 515 -32.48 -5.78 7.91
CA ASP A 515 -32.97 -5.77 9.28
C ASP A 515 -31.81 -5.85 10.27
N PHE A 516 -31.49 -4.72 10.90
CA PHE A 516 -30.48 -4.59 11.94
C PHE A 516 -31.06 -5.13 13.26
N SER A 517 -30.74 -6.39 13.59
CA SER A 517 -31.28 -7.05 14.77
C SER A 517 -30.38 -6.91 16.00
N TYR A 518 -30.99 -6.65 17.15
CA TYR A 518 -30.33 -6.41 18.43
C TYR A 518 -29.30 -5.26 18.41
N ILE A 519 -29.46 -4.33 17.47
CA ILE A 519 -28.67 -3.10 17.36
C ILE A 519 -29.51 -1.93 17.92
N GLY A 520 -28.90 -1.08 18.73
CA GLY A 520 -29.55 0.01 19.47
C GLY A 520 -29.92 1.24 18.64
N CYS A 521 -29.35 1.38 17.44
CA CYS A 521 -29.68 2.48 16.52
C CYS A 521 -31.13 2.40 16.01
N THR A 522 -31.67 3.53 15.57
CA THR A 522 -33.04 3.65 15.05
C THR A 522 -33.14 4.25 13.64
N SER A 523 -32.00 4.67 13.07
CA SER A 523 -31.88 5.19 11.71
C SER A 523 -30.50 4.96 11.10
N ILE A 524 -30.39 5.13 9.78
CA ILE A 524 -29.18 4.97 8.96
C ILE A 524 -29.10 6.15 7.97
N HIS A 525 -28.10 7.03 8.09
CA HIS A 525 -28.07 8.33 7.38
C HIS A 525 -29.37 9.15 7.55
N GLY A 526 -30.01 9.04 8.72
CA GLY A 526 -31.30 9.66 9.02
C GLY A 526 -32.53 8.92 8.49
N ILE A 527 -32.36 7.81 7.74
CA ILE A 527 -33.46 6.95 7.26
C ILE A 527 -33.92 6.05 8.39
N GLY A 528 -35.17 6.21 8.83
CA GLY A 528 -35.73 5.53 10.00
C GLY A 528 -36.22 4.11 9.73
N ASN A 529 -36.61 3.41 10.81
CA ASN A 529 -37.20 2.08 10.76
C ASN A 529 -38.44 2.01 9.83
N ASN A 530 -38.51 0.98 8.98
CA ASN A 530 -39.49 0.76 7.92
C ASN A 530 -39.56 1.84 6.82
N GLN A 531 -38.47 2.55 6.57
CA GLN A 531 -38.35 3.49 5.43
C GLN A 531 -37.47 2.90 4.32
N LYS A 532 -37.71 3.31 3.07
CA LYS A 532 -36.85 2.97 1.93
C LYS A 532 -35.55 3.76 1.98
N PHE A 533 -34.42 3.12 1.68
CA PHE A 533 -33.14 3.80 1.55
C PHE A 533 -33.05 4.56 0.21
N PRO A 534 -32.72 5.88 0.20
CA PRO A 534 -32.76 6.71 -1.01
C PRO A 534 -31.97 6.14 -2.20
N GLY A 535 -32.56 6.20 -3.38
CA GLY A 535 -31.99 5.63 -4.61
C GLY A 535 -32.19 4.12 -4.76
N THR A 536 -32.84 3.46 -3.80
CA THR A 536 -33.10 2.01 -3.82
C THR A 536 -34.55 1.69 -3.45
N GLU A 537 -34.98 0.46 -3.74
CA GLU A 537 -36.26 -0.07 -3.25
C GLU A 537 -36.13 -0.75 -1.86
N VAL A 538 -34.91 -0.83 -1.30
CA VAL A 538 -34.59 -1.54 -0.06
C VAL A 538 -35.22 -0.85 1.15
N VAL A 539 -36.00 -1.59 1.93
CA VAL A 539 -36.60 -1.13 3.20
C VAL A 539 -35.68 -1.45 4.37
N ILE A 540 -35.27 -0.42 5.11
CA ILE A 540 -34.48 -0.54 6.33
C ILE A 540 -35.37 -0.91 7.50
N ARG A 541 -34.91 -1.84 8.35
CA ARG A 541 -35.54 -2.23 9.60
C ARG A 541 -34.54 -2.26 10.76
N PHE A 542 -35.07 -1.97 11.95
CA PHE A 542 -34.38 -2.14 13.22
C PHE A 542 -35.28 -2.97 14.14
N SER A 543 -34.76 -4.07 14.69
CA SER A 543 -35.58 -5.06 15.41
C SER A 543 -34.81 -5.83 16.49
N LYS A 544 -35.47 -6.83 17.06
CA LYS A 544 -34.91 -7.83 17.98
C LYS A 544 -35.37 -9.23 17.56
N ARG A 545 -35.33 -9.49 16.25
CA ARG A 545 -35.63 -10.79 15.65
C ARG A 545 -34.49 -11.78 15.89
N ASP A 546 -34.79 -13.04 16.12
CA ASP A 546 -33.76 -14.08 16.16
C ASP A 546 -33.26 -14.43 14.74
N LEU A 547 -32.13 -15.14 14.66
CA LEU A 547 -31.31 -15.28 13.44
C LEU A 547 -32.09 -15.90 12.27
N HIS A 548 -32.94 -16.88 12.58
CA HIS A 548 -33.74 -17.66 11.64
C HIS A 548 -35.25 -17.42 11.83
N ASP A 549 -35.66 -16.27 12.37
CA ASP A 549 -37.08 -15.88 12.38
C ASP A 549 -37.67 -15.90 10.96
N LYS A 550 -38.98 -16.17 10.84
CA LYS A 550 -39.68 -16.22 9.54
C LYS A 550 -39.58 -14.91 8.74
N VAL A 551 -39.58 -15.05 7.42
CA VAL A 551 -39.55 -13.96 6.43
C VAL A 551 -40.77 -14.06 5.51
N PRO A 552 -41.13 -13.00 4.76
CA PRO A 552 -42.22 -13.07 3.78
C PRO A 552 -41.98 -14.14 2.71
N ASP A 553 -43.04 -14.76 2.19
CA ASP A 553 -42.95 -15.90 1.27
C ASP A 553 -42.29 -15.55 -0.08
N GLU A 554 -42.34 -14.28 -0.51
CA GLU A 554 -41.65 -13.77 -1.70
C GLU A 554 -40.14 -13.56 -1.48
N CYS A 555 -39.67 -13.66 -0.23
CA CYS A 555 -38.27 -13.52 0.13
C CYS A 555 -37.55 -14.88 0.28
N ILE A 556 -36.22 -14.81 0.26
CA ILE A 556 -35.31 -15.77 0.90
C ILE A 556 -34.69 -15.09 2.13
N LEU A 557 -34.41 -15.85 3.20
CA LEU A 557 -33.62 -15.35 4.32
C LEU A 557 -32.13 -15.41 3.97
N VAL A 558 -31.41 -14.31 4.18
CA VAL A 558 -29.96 -14.22 4.09
C VAL A 558 -29.45 -13.63 5.39
N CYS A 559 -28.75 -14.40 6.22
CA CYS A 559 -28.29 -13.97 7.54
C CYS A 559 -26.77 -14.04 7.66
N ASN A 560 -26.15 -13.10 8.39
CA ASN A 560 -24.75 -13.21 8.79
C ASN A 560 -24.60 -13.60 10.26
N TYR A 561 -23.48 -14.22 10.60
CA TYR A 561 -23.10 -14.53 11.99
C TYR A 561 -21.69 -14.06 12.31
N THR A 562 -21.46 -13.74 13.58
CA THR A 562 -20.15 -13.32 14.11
C THR A 562 -19.15 -14.48 14.09
N TRP A 563 -18.12 -14.39 13.27
CA TRP A 563 -17.00 -15.32 13.21
C TRP A 563 -15.68 -14.61 13.58
N ASN A 564 -14.58 -15.36 13.69
CA ASN A 564 -13.25 -14.85 14.04
C ASN A 564 -12.25 -15.16 12.91
N GLY A 565 -11.39 -14.18 12.59
CA GLY A 565 -10.35 -14.31 11.56
C GLY A 565 -9.32 -15.41 11.85
N ASN A 566 -9.25 -15.91 13.10
CA ASN A 566 -8.37 -16.99 13.51
C ASN A 566 -9.09 -18.22 14.12
N SER A 567 -10.36 -18.47 13.79
CA SER A 567 -11.01 -19.74 14.11
C SER A 567 -11.65 -20.42 12.90
N LEU A 568 -11.77 -21.74 12.95
CA LEU A 568 -12.60 -22.53 12.04
C LEU A 568 -14.09 -22.31 12.37
N PRO A 569 -15.03 -22.68 11.47
CA PRO A 569 -16.45 -22.36 11.64
C PRO A 569 -17.02 -22.91 12.95
N GLY A 570 -17.74 -22.07 13.70
CA GLY A 570 -18.34 -22.38 15.00
C GLY A 570 -17.56 -21.89 16.23
N ASP A 571 -16.25 -21.67 16.11
CA ASP A 571 -15.38 -21.13 17.17
C ASP A 571 -15.56 -21.83 18.54
N GLU A 572 -16.09 -21.16 19.58
CA GLU A 572 -16.22 -21.75 20.92
C GLU A 572 -17.25 -22.89 21.01
N PHE A 573 -18.00 -23.15 19.93
CA PHE A 573 -18.69 -24.42 19.71
C PHE A 573 -17.75 -25.61 19.99
N TRP A 574 -16.52 -25.59 19.45
CA TRP A 574 -15.52 -26.65 19.62
C TRP A 574 -14.91 -26.74 21.04
N MET A 575 -15.24 -25.78 21.91
CA MET A 575 -14.97 -25.82 23.36
C MET A 575 -16.19 -26.27 24.17
N GLY A 576 -17.24 -26.78 23.51
CA GLY A 576 -18.52 -27.15 24.12
C GLY A 576 -19.43 -25.98 24.49
N LYS A 577 -19.08 -24.73 24.15
CA LYS A 577 -19.83 -23.54 24.56
C LYS A 577 -20.96 -23.19 23.60
N MET A 578 -21.99 -24.04 23.55
CA MET A 578 -23.11 -23.98 22.59
C MET A 578 -24.01 -22.73 22.65
N CYS A 579 -23.64 -21.67 23.39
CA CYS A 579 -24.42 -20.44 23.58
C CYS A 579 -23.61 -19.16 23.92
N SER A 580 -22.27 -19.17 23.80
CA SER A 580 -21.47 -17.98 24.14
C SER A 580 -21.56 -16.87 23.07
N THR A 581 -21.40 -17.22 21.80
CA THR A 581 -21.24 -16.27 20.68
C THR A 581 -22.23 -16.54 19.55
N GLY A 582 -22.34 -15.61 18.60
CA GLY A 582 -23.10 -15.83 17.36
C GLY A 582 -22.52 -16.98 16.51
N GLY A 583 -21.20 -17.20 16.55
CA GLY A 583 -20.57 -18.37 15.92
C GLY A 583 -21.02 -19.69 16.52
N SER A 584 -21.09 -19.75 17.85
CA SER A 584 -21.63 -20.91 18.56
C SER A 584 -23.12 -21.13 18.28
N ALA A 585 -23.91 -20.04 18.28
CA ALA A 585 -25.34 -20.10 18.00
C ALA A 585 -25.65 -20.53 16.56
N ALA A 586 -24.85 -20.09 15.58
CA ALA A 586 -24.92 -20.52 14.19
C ALA A 586 -24.56 -22.01 14.04
N ALA A 587 -23.43 -22.46 14.61
CA ALA A 587 -23.01 -23.87 14.58
C ALA A 587 -24.02 -24.82 15.24
N CYS A 588 -24.78 -24.34 16.23
CA CYS A 588 -25.84 -25.11 16.88
C CYS A 588 -27.20 -25.07 16.16
N SER A 589 -27.41 -24.15 15.21
CA SER A 589 -28.70 -23.95 14.52
C SER A 589 -28.69 -24.28 13.03
N SER A 590 -27.51 -24.48 12.44
CA SER A 590 -27.27 -24.59 11.00
C SER A 590 -26.10 -25.53 10.69
N CYS A 591 -25.93 -25.90 9.42
CA CYS A 591 -24.92 -26.87 8.98
C CYS A 591 -23.46 -26.35 9.01
N VAL A 592 -23.21 -25.08 9.38
CA VAL A 592 -21.90 -24.42 9.18
C VAL A 592 -20.71 -25.10 9.86
N ALA A 593 -20.91 -25.78 11.00
CA ALA A 593 -19.85 -26.55 11.66
C ALA A 593 -19.34 -27.76 10.82
N GLU A 594 -20.11 -28.17 9.81
CA GLU A 594 -19.85 -29.33 8.96
C GLU A 594 -19.57 -28.91 7.50
N ILE A 595 -20.46 -28.13 6.87
CA ILE A 595 -20.33 -27.81 5.43
C ILE A 595 -19.35 -26.66 5.12
N HIS A 596 -19.06 -25.76 6.09
CA HIS A 596 -17.99 -24.76 5.96
C HIS A 596 -16.62 -25.31 6.41
N MET A 597 -16.55 -26.54 6.92
CA MET A 597 -15.33 -27.13 7.46
C MET A 597 -14.52 -27.83 6.35
N HIS A 598 -13.40 -27.24 5.95
CA HIS A 598 -12.59 -27.71 4.80
C HIS A 598 -12.03 -29.14 4.88
N SER A 599 -11.90 -29.71 6.08
CA SER A 599 -11.51 -31.09 6.30
C SER A 599 -12.64 -32.09 6.04
N ILE A 600 -13.89 -31.60 6.07
CA ILE A 600 -15.13 -32.37 5.90
C ILE A 600 -15.69 -32.13 4.49
N ASN A 601 -15.91 -30.87 4.10
CA ASN A 601 -16.36 -30.49 2.77
C ASN A 601 -15.19 -29.95 1.91
N PRO A 602 -14.68 -30.70 0.92
CA PRO A 602 -13.51 -30.29 0.15
C PRO A 602 -13.75 -29.12 -0.81
N VAL A 603 -15.01 -28.74 -1.12
CA VAL A 603 -15.28 -27.56 -1.97
C VAL A 603 -14.83 -26.26 -1.31
N VAL A 604 -14.72 -26.23 0.03
CA VAL A 604 -14.23 -25.09 0.82
C VAL A 604 -12.75 -24.86 0.51
N SER A 605 -12.52 -24.03 -0.48
CA SER A 605 -11.24 -23.87 -1.15
C SER A 605 -11.08 -22.46 -1.70
N GLY A 606 -9.85 -21.98 -1.81
CA GLY A 606 -9.55 -20.73 -2.49
C GLY A 606 -9.97 -20.75 -3.96
N THR A 607 -10.00 -21.91 -4.61
CA THR A 607 -10.37 -22.06 -6.02
C THR A 607 -11.87 -21.84 -6.28
N ALA A 608 -12.72 -22.00 -5.26
CA ALA A 608 -14.15 -21.71 -5.30
C ALA A 608 -14.49 -20.22 -5.01
N VAL A 609 -13.50 -19.33 -4.84
CA VAL A 609 -13.76 -17.96 -4.35
C VAL A 609 -14.62 -17.12 -5.30
N ARG A 610 -15.61 -16.45 -4.71
CA ARG A 610 -16.40 -15.41 -5.37
C ARG A 610 -15.91 -14.02 -4.99
N ILE A 611 -16.00 -13.09 -5.94
CA ILE A 611 -15.50 -11.73 -5.85
C ILE A 611 -16.71 -10.80 -5.86
N ALA A 612 -16.94 -10.09 -4.74
CA ALA A 612 -18.00 -9.10 -4.62
C ALA A 612 -17.59 -7.79 -5.30
N THR A 613 -18.46 -7.27 -6.18
CA THR A 613 -18.20 -6.13 -7.06
C THR A 613 -19.26 -5.03 -6.89
N LYS A 614 -18.91 -3.78 -7.26
CA LYS A 614 -19.75 -2.59 -7.07
C LYS A 614 -21.08 -2.60 -7.80
N ASP A 615 -21.21 -3.40 -8.85
CA ASP A 615 -22.44 -3.64 -9.59
C ASP A 615 -23.37 -4.66 -8.90
N GLY A 616 -23.11 -5.00 -7.63
CA GLY A 616 -23.97 -5.86 -6.82
C GLY A 616 -23.89 -7.34 -7.19
N GLN A 617 -22.85 -7.72 -7.94
CA GLN A 617 -22.64 -9.07 -8.44
C GLN A 617 -21.65 -9.87 -7.58
N LEU A 618 -21.68 -11.19 -7.77
CA LEU A 618 -20.66 -12.12 -7.30
C LEU A 618 -20.14 -12.92 -8.48
N LEU A 619 -18.89 -12.65 -8.83
CA LEU A 619 -18.20 -13.28 -9.97
C LEU A 619 -17.21 -14.33 -9.44
N ASP A 620 -17.03 -15.47 -10.11
CA ASP A 620 -15.80 -16.25 -9.91
C ASP A 620 -14.58 -15.55 -10.55
N VAL A 621 -13.41 -16.16 -10.38
CA VAL A 621 -12.15 -15.60 -10.87
C VAL A 621 -12.11 -15.51 -12.41
N VAL A 622 -12.80 -16.39 -13.15
CA VAL A 622 -12.85 -16.35 -14.63
C VAL A 622 -13.82 -15.26 -15.11
N GLU A 623 -14.98 -15.16 -14.47
CA GLU A 623 -15.97 -14.10 -14.72
C GLU A 623 -15.39 -12.71 -14.42
N PHE A 624 -14.73 -12.55 -13.25
CA PHE A 624 -14.04 -11.31 -12.87
C PHE A 624 -12.87 -10.97 -13.79
N LEU A 625 -12.06 -11.96 -14.19
CA LEU A 625 -10.99 -11.75 -15.18
C LEU A 625 -11.54 -11.34 -16.54
N SER A 626 -12.79 -11.69 -16.87
CA SER A 626 -13.45 -11.34 -18.12
C SER A 626 -14.06 -9.94 -18.09
N SER A 627 -14.70 -9.53 -16.98
CA SER A 627 -15.25 -8.17 -16.85
C SER A 627 -14.15 -7.09 -16.91
N VAL A 628 -12.99 -7.33 -16.28
CA VAL A 628 -11.84 -6.39 -16.34
C VAL A 628 -11.03 -6.42 -17.65
N GLN A 629 -11.36 -7.28 -18.62
CA GLN A 629 -10.63 -7.36 -19.90
C GLN A 629 -11.02 -6.28 -20.92
N GLY A 630 -12.16 -5.61 -20.73
CA GLY A 630 -12.56 -4.46 -21.55
C GLY A 630 -11.82 -3.15 -21.18
N GLU A 631 -11.18 -3.11 -20.02
CA GLU A 631 -10.46 -1.93 -19.52
C GLU A 631 -8.94 -2.04 -19.73
N ALA A 632 -8.27 -0.88 -19.85
CA ALA A 632 -6.89 -0.83 -20.35
C ALA A 632 -5.89 -1.62 -19.47
N PRO A 633 -4.86 -2.27 -20.06
CA PRO A 633 -3.99 -3.24 -19.37
C PRO A 633 -3.09 -2.68 -18.25
N ASN A 634 -3.16 -1.38 -17.96
CA ASN A 634 -2.59 -0.75 -16.76
C ASN A 634 -3.66 -0.56 -15.67
N LEU A 635 -4.56 -1.55 -15.51
CA LEU A 635 -5.56 -1.55 -14.44
C LEU A 635 -4.91 -1.88 -13.08
N THR A 636 -4.15 -0.94 -12.55
CA THR A 636 -4.09 -0.76 -11.10
C THR A 636 -5.53 -0.51 -10.67
N LEU A 637 -6.24 -1.52 -10.14
CA LEU A 637 -7.60 -1.37 -9.60
C LEU A 637 -7.58 -0.16 -8.67
N ARG A 638 -8.14 0.97 -9.13
CA ARG A 638 -7.94 2.25 -8.47
C ARG A 638 -8.63 2.18 -7.12
N ASN A 639 -7.89 2.53 -6.08
CA ASN A 639 -8.41 2.43 -4.73
C ASN A 639 -9.65 3.34 -4.59
N GLN A 640 -10.80 2.73 -4.32
CA GLN A 640 -12.08 3.42 -4.16
C GLN A 640 -12.10 4.41 -3.00
N PHE A 641 -11.20 4.21 -2.03
CA PHE A 641 -11.17 4.92 -0.76
C PHE A 641 -10.39 6.25 -0.79
N GLY A 642 -10.10 6.79 -2.00
CA GLY A 642 -9.19 7.92 -2.25
C GLY A 642 -9.34 9.09 -1.27
N VAL A 643 -8.34 9.27 -0.40
CA VAL A 643 -8.46 10.11 0.80
C VAL A 643 -8.34 11.60 0.46
N LYS A 644 -9.33 12.37 0.90
CA LYS A 644 -9.17 13.77 1.30
C LYS A 644 -9.77 13.93 2.69
N LEU A 645 -8.92 14.18 3.68
CA LEU A 645 -9.35 14.44 5.05
C LEU A 645 -10.30 15.67 5.07
N PRO A 646 -11.57 15.52 5.48
CA PRO A 646 -12.54 16.61 5.42
C PRO A 646 -12.38 17.54 6.62
N CYS A 647 -11.56 18.58 6.47
CA CYS A 647 -11.66 19.73 7.37
C CYS A 647 -13.04 20.38 7.21
N ASN A 648 -13.82 20.37 8.29
CA ASN A 648 -15.14 21.02 8.48
C ASN A 648 -16.39 20.24 8.00
N SER A 649 -16.86 19.31 8.84
CA SER A 649 -18.29 18.96 8.93
C SER A 649 -18.66 18.41 10.33
N VAL A 650 -18.50 19.25 11.37
CA VAL A 650 -18.97 18.89 12.73
C VAL A 650 -20.48 19.07 12.80
N ALA A 651 -21.21 18.00 13.11
CA ALA A 651 -22.65 18.05 13.34
C ALA A 651 -22.95 18.90 14.59
N SER A 652 -23.92 19.81 14.49
CA SER A 652 -24.22 20.80 15.53
C SER A 652 -25.01 20.18 16.70
N VAL A 653 -24.31 19.58 17.67
CA VAL A 653 -24.90 19.18 18.95
C VAL A 653 -25.19 20.41 19.81
N SER A 654 -26.44 20.54 20.27
CA SER A 654 -26.93 21.67 21.05
C SER A 654 -26.33 21.73 22.47
N LYS A 655 -25.92 22.93 22.91
CA LYS A 655 -25.42 23.18 24.28
C LYS A 655 -26.52 23.03 25.34
N PRO A 656 -26.26 22.33 26.46
CA PRO A 656 -26.82 22.65 27.77
C PRO A 656 -26.13 23.88 28.39
N SER A 657 -26.77 24.52 29.38
CA SER A 657 -26.34 25.80 29.97
C SER A 657 -26.11 25.73 31.49
N GLY A 658 -25.01 26.32 31.96
CA GLY A 658 -24.72 26.55 33.40
C GLY A 658 -24.22 25.31 34.16
N ASN A 659 -23.37 25.43 35.18
CA ASN A 659 -22.93 26.60 35.94
C ASN A 659 -21.43 26.57 36.28
N LEU A 660 -20.89 27.71 36.73
CA LEU A 660 -19.58 27.78 37.37
C LEU A 660 -19.63 27.19 38.79
N LEU A 661 -18.52 26.60 39.24
CA LEU A 661 -17.99 26.75 40.60
C LEU A 661 -16.46 26.52 40.57
N SER A 662 -15.75 26.97 41.60
CA SER A 662 -14.29 27.17 41.58
C SER A 662 -13.58 26.62 42.83
N CYS A 663 -12.23 26.59 42.76
CA CYS A 663 -11.28 26.09 43.77
C CYS A 663 -11.15 24.55 43.86
N GLY A 664 -9.96 23.99 44.15
CA GLY A 664 -8.65 24.65 44.26
C GLY A 664 -7.52 23.75 44.79
N GLN A 665 -6.30 24.31 44.79
CA GLN A 665 -5.07 23.89 45.50
C GLN A 665 -4.38 22.55 45.15
N GLU A 666 -3.24 22.70 44.46
CA GLU A 666 -1.89 22.35 44.94
C GLU A 666 -1.65 21.11 45.84
N SER A 667 -0.72 20.24 45.40
CA SER A 667 0.25 19.56 46.29
C SER A 667 1.56 19.27 45.56
N GLN A 668 2.68 19.25 46.28
CA GLN A 668 4.02 19.40 45.73
C GLN A 668 4.80 18.10 45.44
N VAL A 669 5.71 18.27 44.49
CA VAL A 669 6.91 17.49 44.14
C VAL A 669 7.73 16.97 45.35
N HIS A 670 8.03 15.67 45.35
CA HIS A 670 9.35 15.08 45.66
C HIS A 670 9.45 13.72 44.91
N GLY A 671 10.60 13.21 44.48
CA GLY A 671 11.95 13.80 44.45
C GLY A 671 13.04 12.87 45.00
N THR A 672 13.63 12.01 44.16
CA THR A 672 14.86 11.25 44.49
C THR A 672 15.58 10.77 43.23
N ASP A 673 16.91 10.83 43.22
CA ASP A 673 17.77 10.53 42.06
C ASP A 673 18.53 9.20 42.16
N ILE A 674 18.71 8.60 40.98
CA ILE A 674 19.91 7.94 40.44
C ILE A 674 20.95 7.36 41.43
N SER A 675 21.28 6.08 41.25
CA SER A 675 22.68 5.61 41.33
C SER A 675 23.00 4.62 40.21
N LEU A 676 24.26 4.59 39.78
CA LEU A 676 24.78 3.78 38.68
C LEU A 676 25.93 2.89 39.15
N SER A 677 25.96 1.63 38.72
CA SER A 677 27.20 0.83 38.70
C SER A 677 27.16 -0.23 37.60
N SER A 678 28.34 -0.50 37.05
CA SER A 678 28.64 -1.45 35.96
C SER A 678 29.55 -2.57 36.54
N PRO A 679 30.18 -3.53 35.79
CA PRO A 679 30.32 -3.63 34.33
C PRO A 679 30.16 -5.03 33.71
N CYS A 680 30.43 -5.08 32.40
CA CYS A 680 30.45 -6.26 31.56
C CYS A 680 31.49 -7.32 31.95
N LYS A 681 31.29 -8.56 31.47
CA LYS A 681 32.38 -9.40 30.97
C LYS A 681 32.03 -9.95 29.59
N GLU A 682 33.02 -10.00 28.73
CA GLU A 682 32.94 -10.55 27.38
C GLU A 682 33.05 -12.07 27.40
N ASN A 683 32.57 -12.72 26.34
CA ASN A 683 33.16 -13.97 25.87
C ASN A 683 33.09 -13.99 24.34
N VAL A 684 34.26 -13.88 23.71
CA VAL A 684 34.45 -14.02 22.27
C VAL A 684 34.49 -15.51 21.93
N TRP A 685 33.88 -15.93 20.83
CA TRP A 685 34.37 -17.04 19.98
C TRP A 685 33.82 -16.88 18.56
N SER A 686 34.66 -17.20 17.58
CA SER A 686 34.41 -17.09 16.12
C SER A 686 35.34 -18.08 15.40
N PRO A 687 35.28 -18.24 14.06
CA PRO A 687 34.28 -19.06 13.36
C PRO A 687 34.95 -20.13 12.44
N GLU A 688 34.22 -21.15 11.93
CA GLU A 688 34.58 -21.78 10.63
C GLU A 688 33.52 -22.74 10.02
N CYS A 689 33.78 -23.12 8.76
CA CYS A 689 33.04 -23.90 7.73
C CYS A 689 32.17 -25.12 8.18
N ASN A 690 30.96 -25.41 7.65
CA ASN A 690 30.50 -25.63 6.25
C ASN A 690 31.12 -26.92 5.58
N PRO A 691 30.43 -27.68 4.69
CA PRO A 691 29.19 -28.46 4.87
C PRO A 691 29.24 -29.93 4.34
N SER A 692 28.33 -30.81 4.80
CA SER A 692 28.09 -32.19 4.28
C SER A 692 26.89 -32.88 4.97
N LEU A 693 26.14 -33.88 4.44
CA LEU A 693 25.68 -34.28 3.09
C LEU A 693 24.66 -35.46 3.24
N ALA A 694 23.89 -35.84 2.19
CA ALA A 694 22.95 -37.01 2.13
C ALA A 694 21.76 -36.99 3.13
N ASN A 695 20.70 -37.81 3.06
CA ASN A 695 19.79 -38.33 2.00
C ASN A 695 18.83 -39.34 2.73
N ASN A 696 17.72 -39.71 2.07
CA ASN A 696 16.97 -40.97 2.23
C ASN A 696 15.95 -41.21 3.40
N THR A 697 14.66 -41.18 3.02
CA THR A 697 13.61 -42.25 3.14
C THR A 697 13.17 -42.88 4.47
N GLY A 698 11.86 -43.16 4.57
CA GLY A 698 11.24 -44.16 5.48
C GLY A 698 10.42 -43.53 6.62
N HIS A 699 9.09 -43.40 6.57
CA HIS A 699 7.99 -44.38 6.68
C HIS A 699 7.88 -45.17 8.01
N GLN A 700 6.76 -44.89 8.72
CA GLN A 700 5.93 -45.80 9.55
C GLN A 700 6.54 -46.43 10.83
N ALA A 701 5.76 -47.02 11.77
CA ALA A 701 4.51 -46.60 12.44
C ALA A 701 4.06 -47.64 13.51
N THR A 702 3.91 -47.25 14.79
CA THR A 702 3.16 -47.95 15.87
C THR A 702 3.01 -46.97 17.06
N GLN A 703 1.82 -46.62 17.58
CA GLN A 703 0.88 -47.39 18.42
C GLN A 703 1.34 -47.68 19.87
N SER A 704 0.77 -46.97 20.86
CA SER A 704 0.23 -47.50 22.13
C SER A 704 -0.55 -46.42 22.93
N VAL A 705 -1.46 -46.85 23.82
CA VAL A 705 -2.57 -46.13 24.49
C VAL A 705 -3.01 -46.99 25.72
N PRO A 706 -3.70 -46.53 26.81
CA PRO A 706 -3.95 -45.20 27.43
C PRO A 706 -3.51 -45.13 28.93
N GLU A 707 -3.95 -44.11 29.70
CA GLU A 707 -4.76 -44.34 30.94
C GLU A 707 -5.55 -43.07 31.41
N ARG A 708 -6.41 -43.19 32.45
CA ARG A 708 -7.40 -42.18 32.92
C ARG A 708 -7.45 -42.04 34.46
N PRO A 709 -7.94 -40.88 34.96
CA PRO A 709 -8.96 -40.84 36.04
C PRO A 709 -10.19 -39.95 35.66
N SER A 710 -11.01 -39.50 36.62
CA SER A 710 -12.31 -38.79 36.37
C SER A 710 -12.83 -37.93 37.56
N PHE A 711 -13.96 -37.20 37.35
CA PHE A 711 -14.80 -36.43 38.32
C PHE A 711 -14.26 -35.03 38.77
N SER A 712 -15.05 -33.99 39.14
CA SER A 712 -16.50 -33.59 39.06
C SER A 712 -16.62 -32.05 39.34
N LYS A 713 -17.74 -31.30 39.55
CA LYS A 713 -19.20 -31.56 39.73
C LYS A 713 -20.10 -30.37 39.23
N GLU A 714 -20.95 -29.75 40.08
CA GLU A 714 -22.02 -28.79 39.73
C GLU A 714 -22.28 -27.71 40.83
N VAL A 715 -22.98 -26.59 40.51
CA VAL A 715 -24.09 -25.92 41.27
C VAL A 715 -24.62 -24.64 40.53
N LYS A 716 -25.81 -24.11 40.92
CA LYS A 716 -26.66 -23.04 40.31
C LYS A 716 -27.52 -22.34 41.44
N PRO A 717 -28.50 -21.41 41.21
CA PRO A 717 -28.58 -20.15 40.42
C PRO A 717 -29.42 -18.98 41.10
N SER A 718 -29.55 -17.79 40.45
CA SER A 718 -30.62 -16.75 40.62
C SER A 718 -30.49 -15.67 39.50
N THR A 719 -31.47 -15.04 38.80
CA THR A 719 -32.82 -14.40 39.04
C THR A 719 -32.75 -12.96 39.60
N SER A 720 -33.49 -11.90 39.17
CA SER A 720 -34.71 -11.76 38.31
C SER A 720 -35.11 -10.28 37.95
N GLN A 721 -35.90 -10.05 36.87
CA GLN A 721 -36.95 -8.96 36.66
C GLN A 721 -36.55 -7.45 36.56
N ASP A 722 -37.32 -6.45 36.05
CA ASP A 722 -38.53 -6.37 35.16
C ASP A 722 -38.80 -4.94 34.58
N LEU A 723 -39.52 -4.84 33.42
CA LEU A 723 -40.52 -3.83 32.93
C LEU A 723 -40.28 -2.27 32.91
N VAL A 724 -41.06 -1.39 32.23
CA VAL A 724 -41.63 -1.30 30.84
C VAL A 724 -42.30 0.09 30.51
N ARG A 725 -42.37 0.52 29.22
CA ARG A 725 -43.26 1.58 28.59
C ARG A 725 -43.07 3.07 29.02
N ASN A 726 -43.58 4.15 28.38
CA ASN A 726 -43.98 4.60 27.00
C ASN A 726 -44.15 6.18 27.09
N ASP A 727 -44.65 7.06 26.18
CA ASP A 727 -45.29 7.06 24.82
C ASP A 727 -45.15 8.47 24.15
N GLY A 728 -45.72 8.72 22.94
CA GLY A 728 -46.07 10.08 22.46
C GLY A 728 -45.94 10.39 20.94
N ILE A 729 -47.00 10.90 20.29
CA ILE A 729 -47.09 11.18 18.83
C ILE A 729 -47.90 12.48 18.54
N GLU A 730 -47.50 13.32 17.56
CA GLU A 730 -48.43 13.98 16.61
C GLU A 730 -47.76 14.67 15.38
N LYS A 731 -48.59 15.01 14.36
CA LYS A 731 -48.34 15.80 13.13
C LYS A 731 -49.63 16.65 12.86
N PRO A 732 -49.97 17.22 11.68
CA PRO A 732 -49.22 17.62 10.46
C PRO A 732 -49.55 19.07 9.97
N ARG A 733 -49.04 19.50 8.79
CA ARG A 733 -49.84 20.02 7.62
C ARG A 733 -49.00 20.49 6.42
N ASN A 734 -49.68 20.83 5.32
CA ASN A 734 -49.18 21.01 3.94
C ASN A 734 -49.04 22.50 3.54
N ALA A 735 -48.32 22.83 2.44
CA ALA A 735 -48.90 23.36 1.17
C ALA A 735 -47.93 24.06 0.17
N VAL A 736 -47.94 23.59 -1.09
CA VAL A 736 -48.06 24.33 -2.40
C VAL A 736 -47.16 25.55 -2.76
N GLY A 737 -46.55 25.50 -3.96
CA GLY A 737 -46.15 26.65 -4.81
C GLY A 737 -44.63 26.87 -5.02
N GLY A 738 -44.11 27.41 -6.14
CA GLY A 738 -44.74 27.67 -7.46
C GLY A 738 -43.97 28.61 -8.44
N ALA A 739 -43.34 28.03 -9.47
CA ALA A 739 -43.03 28.58 -10.84
C ALA A 739 -42.14 29.84 -11.09
N LEU A 740 -41.56 29.90 -12.32
CA LEU A 740 -40.88 31.03 -13.02
C LEU A 740 -39.53 31.52 -12.40
N SER A 741 -38.55 32.16 -13.07
CA SER A 741 -38.07 32.29 -14.48
C SER A 741 -36.66 33.00 -14.41
N SER A 742 -35.91 33.55 -15.40
CA SER A 742 -35.94 33.72 -16.89
C SER A 742 -34.60 34.36 -17.38
N ASN A 743 -34.07 33.97 -18.55
CA ASN A 743 -33.34 34.83 -19.55
C ASN A 743 -31.93 35.43 -19.18
N ASP A 744 -31.01 35.85 -20.07
CA ASP A 744 -30.90 35.82 -21.56
C ASP A 744 -29.45 36.05 -22.12
N VAL A 745 -29.24 35.79 -23.43
CA VAL A 745 -28.28 36.40 -24.43
C VAL A 745 -26.75 36.49 -24.13
N ALA A 746 -25.73 36.22 -24.98
CA ALA A 746 -25.49 35.74 -26.38
C ALA A 746 -24.77 36.71 -27.39
N LEU A 747 -24.01 36.13 -28.36
CA LEU A 747 -23.42 36.72 -29.62
C LEU A 747 -22.15 37.64 -29.51
N SER A 748 -21.22 37.79 -30.49
CA SER A 748 -20.84 37.04 -31.74
C SER A 748 -19.60 37.63 -32.50
N ALA A 749 -18.80 36.80 -33.22
CA ALA A 749 -18.15 36.98 -34.57
C ALA A 749 -17.24 38.24 -34.92
N ASN A 750 -16.38 38.34 -35.97
CA ASN A 750 -15.63 37.42 -36.90
C ASN A 750 -14.55 38.19 -37.78
N ASN A 751 -13.51 37.46 -38.28
CA ASN A 751 -12.77 37.53 -39.58
C ASN A 751 -11.90 38.75 -40.10
N GLY A 752 -10.86 38.42 -40.92
CA GLY A 752 -10.04 39.28 -41.83
C GLY A 752 -8.53 39.38 -41.44
N LEU A 753 -7.47 39.05 -42.21
CA LEU A 753 -7.02 39.23 -43.64
C LEU A 753 -6.68 40.70 -44.01
N GLU A 754 -5.61 41.06 -44.76
CA GLU A 754 -4.77 40.33 -45.75
C GLU A 754 -3.30 40.87 -45.86
N ASP A 755 -2.53 40.54 -46.92
CA ASP A 755 -1.06 40.67 -47.11
C ASP A 755 -0.48 42.04 -47.59
N VAL A 756 0.86 42.19 -47.59
CA VAL A 756 1.73 42.54 -48.76
C VAL A 756 3.23 42.58 -48.35
N ALA A 757 4.16 42.31 -49.29
CA ALA A 757 5.59 42.06 -49.04
C ALA A 757 6.58 43.10 -49.63
N SER A 758 7.84 43.08 -49.16
CA SER A 758 9.04 43.59 -49.87
C SER A 758 10.34 42.93 -49.35
N THR A 759 11.43 43.03 -50.11
CA THR A 759 12.74 42.39 -49.86
C THR A 759 13.87 43.41 -49.80
N GLU A 760 14.88 43.20 -48.93
CA GLU A 760 16.17 43.91 -49.02
C GLU A 760 17.34 43.06 -48.48
N GLU A 761 18.59 43.47 -48.73
CA GLU A 761 19.78 42.62 -48.68
C GLU A 761 20.44 42.41 -47.29
N VAL A 762 21.33 41.41 -47.21
CA VAL A 762 22.01 40.96 -45.99
C VAL A 762 23.19 41.87 -45.61
N ALA A 763 23.16 42.40 -44.39
CA ALA A 763 24.34 42.94 -43.70
C ALA A 763 24.74 42.03 -42.53
N LEU A 764 26.01 41.64 -42.45
CA LEU A 764 26.55 40.79 -41.38
C LEU A 764 26.70 41.55 -40.04
N PRO A 765 26.05 41.12 -38.95
CA PRO A 765 26.32 41.65 -37.61
C PRO A 765 27.58 41.04 -37.00
N SER A 766 28.22 41.80 -36.11
CA SER A 766 29.45 41.44 -35.39
C SER A 766 29.26 40.34 -34.32
N GLU A 767 30.37 39.91 -33.71
CA GLU A 767 30.47 38.91 -32.63
C GLU A 767 29.30 38.92 -31.61
N PRO A 768 28.82 37.74 -31.15
CA PRO A 768 27.69 37.65 -30.23
C PRO A 768 28.04 38.20 -28.84
N THR A 769 27.69 39.47 -28.63
CA THR A 769 27.71 40.09 -27.30
C THR A 769 26.79 39.33 -26.35
N VAL A 770 27.28 39.05 -25.14
CA VAL A 770 26.52 38.32 -24.10
C VAL A 770 25.19 39.04 -23.85
N PRO A 771 24.02 38.39 -24.02
CA PRO A 771 22.74 39.02 -23.80
C PRO A 771 22.64 39.61 -22.39
N ARG A 772 22.18 40.87 -22.29
CA ARG A 772 21.75 41.43 -21.00
C ARG A 772 20.69 40.50 -20.42
N LYS A 773 20.79 40.16 -19.13
CA LYS A 773 19.77 39.38 -18.42
C LYS A 773 18.41 40.04 -18.60
N ILE A 774 17.54 39.44 -19.40
CA ILE A 774 16.10 39.67 -19.31
C ILE A 774 15.70 39.12 -17.93
N PRO A 775 15.06 39.90 -17.05
CA PRO A 775 14.55 39.37 -15.80
C PRO A 775 13.40 38.42 -16.14
N HIS A 776 13.58 37.12 -15.84
CA HIS A 776 12.44 36.19 -15.78
C HIS A 776 11.38 36.76 -14.85
N SER A 777 10.10 36.68 -15.26
CA SER A 777 8.97 37.05 -14.40
C SER A 777 9.05 36.30 -13.08
N THR A 778 8.88 37.01 -11.97
CA THR A 778 9.33 36.56 -10.65
C THR A 778 8.62 35.31 -10.15
N VAL A 779 9.26 34.15 -10.29
CA VAL A 779 8.93 32.90 -9.56
C VAL A 779 9.35 33.04 -8.09
N SER A 780 8.80 34.06 -7.42
CA SER A 780 9.23 34.54 -6.11
C SER A 780 8.26 34.22 -4.98
N GLY A 781 7.08 33.66 -5.29
CA GLY A 781 5.98 33.49 -4.32
C GLY A 781 5.77 32.07 -3.77
N LEU A 782 6.11 31.01 -4.52
CA LEU A 782 5.47 29.69 -4.33
C LEU A 782 6.39 28.51 -3.97
N LEU A 783 7.72 28.70 -3.85
CA LEU A 783 8.67 27.57 -3.70
C LEU A 783 9.66 27.67 -2.51
N ILE A 784 9.64 28.74 -1.72
CA ILE A 784 10.70 29.03 -0.73
C ILE A 784 10.34 28.58 0.70
N ASP A 785 9.42 27.60 0.85
CA ASP A 785 9.19 26.92 2.14
C ASP A 785 9.19 25.38 2.08
N ASN A 786 9.89 24.81 1.10
CA ASN A 786 10.28 23.40 1.16
C ASN A 786 11.45 23.20 2.18
N PRO A 787 11.28 22.43 3.27
CA PRO A 787 12.32 22.26 4.29
C PRO A 787 13.55 21.49 3.79
N GLU A 788 13.36 20.55 2.87
CA GLU A 788 14.42 19.74 2.30
C GLU A 788 15.28 20.55 1.32
N TYR A 789 14.68 21.43 0.51
CA TYR A 789 15.42 22.44 -0.25
C TYR A 789 16.26 23.34 0.68
N LYS A 790 15.67 23.84 1.77
CA LYS A 790 16.41 24.64 2.78
C LYS A 790 17.58 23.86 3.40
N ARG A 791 17.44 22.54 3.62
CA ARG A 791 18.51 21.64 4.08
C ARG A 791 19.60 21.45 3.02
N GLN A 792 19.24 21.03 1.81
CA GLN A 792 20.18 20.77 0.71
C GLN A 792 21.02 22.01 0.41
N MET A 793 20.40 23.19 0.32
CA MET A 793 21.09 24.46 0.07
C MET A 793 22.05 24.84 1.22
N LYS A 794 21.72 24.51 2.47
CA LYS A 794 22.60 24.68 3.64
C LYS A 794 23.81 23.74 3.58
N GLU A 795 23.62 22.50 3.14
CA GLU A 795 24.71 21.54 2.94
C GLU A 795 25.61 21.94 1.76
N ILE A 796 25.06 22.33 0.61
CA ILE A 796 25.81 22.82 -0.56
C ILE A 796 26.68 24.03 -0.15
N LYS A 797 26.11 25.01 0.57
CA LYS A 797 26.87 26.20 1.05
C LYS A 797 28.00 25.84 2.01
N LYS A 798 27.79 24.84 2.88
CA LYS A 798 28.84 24.28 3.76
C LYS A 798 29.95 23.60 2.93
N ARG A 799 29.59 22.81 1.91
CA ARG A 799 30.52 22.12 1.00
C ARG A 799 31.32 23.11 0.14
N LYS A 800 30.70 24.14 -0.45
CA LYS A 800 31.41 25.22 -1.20
C LYS A 800 32.50 25.88 -0.34
N LEU A 801 32.25 26.11 0.96
CA LEU A 801 33.23 26.68 1.89
C LEU A 801 34.39 25.71 2.22
N GLN A 802 34.15 24.40 2.20
CA GLN A 802 35.19 23.37 2.38
C GLN A 802 36.04 23.20 1.11
N ALA A 803 35.41 23.09 -0.07
CA ALA A 803 36.09 22.97 -1.35
C ALA A 803 37.01 24.17 -1.62
N LYS A 804 36.54 25.42 -1.40
CA LYS A 804 37.39 26.61 -1.51
C LYS A 804 38.59 26.58 -0.55
N LYS A 805 38.46 26.00 0.65
CA LYS A 805 39.58 25.83 1.60
C LYS A 805 40.57 24.74 1.15
N GLN A 806 40.11 23.70 0.45
CA GLN A 806 40.97 22.65 -0.12
C GLN A 806 41.71 23.15 -1.37
N GLU A 807 41.02 23.81 -2.30
CA GLU A 807 41.62 24.43 -3.49
C GLU A 807 42.70 25.46 -3.10
N HIS A 808 42.43 26.28 -2.08
CA HIS A 808 43.38 27.27 -1.58
C HIS A 808 44.57 26.65 -0.80
N LYS A 809 44.44 25.40 -0.32
CA LYS A 809 45.57 24.59 0.16
C LYS A 809 46.38 23.97 -0.99
N ALA A 810 45.70 23.41 -2.00
CA ALA A 810 46.34 22.78 -3.16
C ALA A 810 47.21 23.78 -3.93
N LYS A 811 46.66 24.96 -4.27
CA LYS A 811 47.41 26.04 -4.93
C LYS A 811 48.60 26.54 -4.11
N LYS A 812 48.51 26.49 -2.77
CA LYS A 812 49.61 26.84 -1.87
C LYS A 812 50.71 25.76 -1.83
N LYS A 813 50.38 24.51 -2.15
CA LYS A 813 51.32 23.38 -2.25
C LYS A 813 52.03 23.37 -3.61
N GLU A 814 51.31 23.62 -4.70
CA GLU A 814 51.92 23.85 -6.03
C GLU A 814 52.91 25.02 -6.02
N SER A 815 52.59 26.12 -5.31
CA SER A 815 53.52 27.25 -5.21
C SER A 815 54.81 26.89 -4.47
N SER A 816 54.74 26.08 -3.40
CA SER A 816 55.95 25.60 -2.71
C SER A 816 56.76 24.60 -3.55
N GLU A 817 56.09 23.73 -4.31
CA GLU A 817 56.75 22.71 -5.14
C GLU A 817 57.41 23.30 -6.40
N LYS A 818 56.93 24.46 -6.89
CA LYS A 818 57.65 25.24 -7.91
C LYS A 818 58.85 25.97 -7.31
N GLN A 819 58.69 26.59 -6.14
CA GLN A 819 59.77 27.34 -5.50
C GLN A 819 60.97 26.45 -5.13
N THR A 820 60.73 25.23 -4.61
CA THR A 820 61.81 24.27 -4.33
C THR A 820 62.49 23.67 -5.58
N ASN A 821 61.96 23.88 -6.79
CA ASN A 821 62.62 23.44 -8.03
C ASN A 821 63.50 24.54 -8.66
N GLU A 822 63.36 25.81 -8.26
CA GLU A 822 64.25 26.89 -8.69
C GLU A 822 65.52 26.96 -7.80
N ASP A 823 65.37 26.71 -6.49
CA ASP A 823 66.47 26.73 -5.50
C ASP A 823 67.56 25.64 -5.68
N VAL A 824 67.41 24.72 -6.65
CA VAL A 824 68.35 23.59 -6.89
C VAL A 824 69.27 23.84 -8.10
N LYS A 825 69.19 25.00 -8.76
CA LYS A 825 69.94 25.30 -10.01
C LYS A 825 70.89 26.51 -9.99
N THR A 826 71.49 26.83 -8.84
CA THR A 826 72.62 27.78 -8.77
C THR A 826 73.81 27.27 -7.97
N SER A 827 74.74 26.59 -8.66
CA SER A 827 76.13 26.41 -8.19
C SER A 827 77.10 26.54 -9.37
N GLU A 828 77.58 27.76 -9.60
CA GLU A 828 78.63 28.04 -10.60
C GLU A 828 80.01 27.53 -10.14
N PRO A 829 80.89 27.26 -11.12
CA PRO A 829 82.29 27.65 -10.96
C PRO A 829 82.80 28.57 -12.09
N LYS A 830 83.10 29.82 -11.72
CA LYS A 830 84.11 30.73 -12.30
C LYS A 830 83.89 31.31 -13.72
N LYS A 831 83.68 32.63 -13.71
CA LYS A 831 83.95 33.64 -14.77
C LYS A 831 85.06 33.31 -15.78
N THR A 832 84.80 33.70 -17.03
CA THR A 832 85.70 34.57 -17.82
C THR A 832 84.85 35.69 -18.47
N GLU A 833 85.46 36.82 -18.82
CA GLU A 833 84.77 38.06 -19.25
C GLU A 833 84.50 38.15 -20.77
N ILE A 834 83.55 39.01 -21.17
CA ILE A 834 83.66 39.98 -22.29
C ILE A 834 82.45 40.97 -22.25
N LYS A 835 82.56 42.14 -22.90
CA LYS A 835 81.68 43.32 -22.76
C LYS A 835 80.76 43.59 -23.96
N ALA A 836 79.58 44.18 -23.71
CA ALA A 836 78.82 45.20 -24.50
C ALA A 836 77.52 45.52 -23.71
N GLU A 837 76.91 46.72 -23.59
CA GLU A 837 76.64 47.88 -24.48
C GLU A 837 75.57 47.63 -25.56
N GLU A 838 74.47 48.43 -25.71
CA GLU A 838 73.73 49.29 -24.74
C GLU A 838 72.25 48.75 -24.59
N SER A 839 71.09 49.36 -24.87
CA SER A 839 70.69 50.74 -25.19
C SER A 839 69.34 51.20 -24.59
N GLN A 840 69.10 52.52 -24.55
CA GLN A 840 67.94 53.15 -23.91
C GLN A 840 66.76 53.45 -24.85
N ASN A 841 65.51 53.36 -24.36
CA ASN A 841 64.53 54.48 -24.25
C ASN A 841 63.15 53.94 -23.81
N LYS A 842 62.44 54.48 -22.79
CA LYS A 842 61.90 55.85 -22.53
C LYS A 842 60.60 56.21 -23.30
N SER A 843 59.44 55.91 -22.72
CA SER A 843 58.30 56.84 -22.54
C SER A 843 57.15 56.15 -21.77
N LYS A 844 56.98 56.34 -20.45
CA LYS A 844 56.30 57.49 -19.82
C LYS A 844 55.03 57.99 -20.52
N SER A 845 53.87 57.56 -20.03
CA SER A 845 52.80 58.52 -19.68
C SER A 845 52.13 58.12 -18.36
N ARG A 846 51.58 59.08 -17.63
CA ARG A 846 50.87 58.89 -16.34
C ARG A 846 49.61 59.74 -16.34
N LYS A 847 48.46 59.18 -15.97
CA LYS A 847 47.34 59.96 -15.40
C LYS A 847 46.93 59.34 -14.07
N LYS A 848 46.76 60.18 -13.04
CA LYS A 848 46.34 59.80 -11.68
C LYS A 848 44.83 60.00 -11.52
N LYS A 849 44.19 59.11 -10.77
CA LYS A 849 43.23 59.37 -9.66
C LYS A 849 43.19 58.06 -8.84
N ASN A 850 43.44 58.05 -7.52
CA ASN A 850 42.61 58.56 -6.41
C ASN A 850 41.21 57.92 -6.37
N LYS A 851 40.70 57.43 -5.22
CA LYS A 851 41.29 57.24 -3.87
C LYS A 851 40.28 56.48 -3.00
N ASN A 852 40.73 55.64 -2.04
CA ASN A 852 39.97 55.21 -0.84
C ASN A 852 38.68 54.38 -1.08
N LYS A 853 38.13 53.61 -0.11
CA LYS A 853 38.63 53.12 1.20
C LYS A 853 37.83 51.88 1.63
N LYS A 854 38.49 50.98 2.37
CA LYS A 854 37.94 49.90 3.21
C LYS A 854 36.98 48.93 2.51
#